data_AF-A0A556QRZ5-F1
#
_entry.id   AF-A0A556QRZ5-F1
#
_cell.length_a   1.000
_cell.length_b   1.000
_cell.length_c   1.000
_cell.angle_alpha   90.00
_cell.angle_beta   90.00
_cell.angle_gamma   90.00
#
_symmetry.space_group_name_H-M   'P 1'
#
loop_
_entity.id
_entity.type
_entity.pdbx_description
1 polymer ?
#
loop_
_entity_poly.entity_id
_entity_poly.type
_entity_poly.pdbx_seq_one_letter_code
_entity_poly.pdbx_strand_id
1 'polypeptide(L)'
;MEDGINFIQDLAIVLLAAGLAGSLCKRIGLSVIVGYLAAGLVIGPYTPPFSFVTDVARIQTLSQVGLVFLMFAIGLGLSLTKLGRMGLPTLIATGLGAFLMLNLTQLLGVFVGWTSMQSLFIASMFVVSSSAVIAKIVSELKLTHEGAAQRALGITVMEDVVAVVMLTILASQTQSGGGDGASVGTLLATMSAFVVLLVGAGLLFVPRLLRRLEARADAELQTIIVAGVLFLLSIAAAKAGYSLALGAFLLGAIVAEMPQKVGVEKSFAGMRDLFSSVFFVSIGMMIDVRLLFGVWPLILGLFAFVMICRPIACGLAMVICGTHPREARRAGLLLTPLGEFSFIIAQLGVSSAVLPASYYPLAVGVSILTVLATPLINRNAGPLLRFAERIEPRWLTRALEAYHGWLQQAQNGKSSPLAWKLIRSRIPQIAIEMLVTSGLLIFSGQILAFIEGSFSSEWIETVRLNYIFWGVIGLIVLVMLVALWRNVTAIVMILAESLGEGTRLPASVIYNGLRAISAVLLGYWLYAILPINALPGWGWVVIGAAALVVVAIFSSRLVYWHSTWQSSVQDVLREDPDRPSGVRTEARNALDQGLEGWDMRLDDYTVPDDAAYAGNDLAQLAIPSRFGCSVIEVERNGYVITRTGPDLRIYPGDKLLLLGKDQGLAAARDFLQGTTKTVDETSDEFSGSILQTHAVPAGPHTGKTLAQLQIARETGVRVVGIHRDNTKIINPDGNQSLQSGDNLLVVGTLEELRSFRRWLRGGGETIPPFPVSA
;
A
#
# COMPACT_ATOMS: atom_id res chain seq x y z
N MET A 1 3.66 30.95 -47.70
CA MET A 1 2.93 29.85 -48.38
C MET A 1 3.78 28.59 -48.40
N GLU A 2 5.07 28.68 -48.76
CA GLU A 2 5.99 27.53 -48.78
C GLU A 2 6.12 26.81 -47.43
N ASP A 3 6.23 27.52 -46.30
CA ASP A 3 6.33 26.89 -44.97
C ASP A 3 5.12 26.01 -44.62
N GLY A 4 3.91 26.42 -45.03
CA GLY A 4 2.69 25.65 -44.80
C GLY A 4 2.62 24.39 -45.66
N ILE A 5 3.07 24.46 -46.92
CA ILE A 5 3.15 23.30 -47.82
C ILE A 5 4.18 22.30 -47.29
N ASN A 6 5.36 22.77 -46.90
CA ASN A 6 6.42 21.94 -46.33
C ASN A 6 5.96 21.26 -45.04
N PHE A 7 5.22 21.96 -44.17
CA PHE A 7 4.68 21.37 -42.95
C PHE A 7 3.67 20.24 -43.25
N ILE A 8 2.75 20.44 -44.19
CA ILE A 8 1.76 19.42 -44.58
C ILE A 8 2.47 18.22 -45.23
N GLN A 9 3.47 18.47 -46.06
CA GLN A 9 4.29 17.43 -46.67
C GLN A 9 5.01 16.59 -45.60
N ASP A 10 5.68 17.23 -44.65
CA ASP A 10 6.38 16.54 -43.57
C ASP A 10 5.40 15.69 -42.72
N LEU A 11 4.24 16.25 -42.39
CA LEU A 11 3.20 15.53 -41.66
C LEU A 11 2.70 14.30 -42.46
N ALA A 12 2.49 14.44 -43.77
CA ALA A 12 2.07 13.34 -44.63
C ALA A 12 3.12 12.21 -44.67
N ILE A 13 4.40 12.57 -44.82
CA ILE A 13 5.52 11.62 -44.82
C ILE A 13 5.61 10.90 -43.48
N VAL A 14 5.52 11.63 -42.37
CA VAL A 14 5.53 11.10 -41.01
C VAL A 14 4.43 10.07 -40.80
N LEU A 15 3.19 10.40 -41.19
CA LEU A 15 2.03 9.52 -41.00
C LEU A 15 2.10 8.27 -41.89
N LEU A 16 2.52 8.41 -43.16
CA LEU A 16 2.70 7.27 -44.05
C LEU A 16 3.81 6.33 -43.55
N ALA A 17 4.94 6.89 -43.12
CA ALA A 17 6.04 6.11 -42.56
C ALA A 17 5.63 5.39 -41.27
N ALA A 18 4.92 6.08 -40.35
CA ALA A 18 4.35 5.46 -39.16
C ALA A 18 3.38 4.32 -39.49
N GLY A 19 2.47 4.52 -40.45
CA GLY A 19 1.49 3.50 -40.86
C GLY A 19 2.16 2.24 -41.42
N LEU A 20 3.14 2.41 -42.30
CA LEU A 20 3.91 1.31 -42.89
C LEU A 20 4.74 0.57 -41.84
N ALA A 21 5.56 1.28 -41.07
CA ALA A 21 6.43 0.68 -40.07
C ALA A 21 5.64 0.06 -38.90
N GLY A 22 4.57 0.71 -38.47
CA GLY A 22 3.67 0.20 -37.44
C GLY A 22 2.94 -1.07 -37.88
N SER A 23 2.45 -1.11 -39.12
CA SER A 23 1.85 -2.33 -39.72
C SER A 23 2.84 -3.48 -39.79
N LEU A 24 4.09 -3.20 -40.21
CA LEU A 24 5.16 -4.19 -40.26
C LEU A 24 5.51 -4.72 -38.86
N CYS A 25 5.67 -3.84 -37.87
CA CYS A 25 5.93 -4.23 -36.49
C CYS A 25 4.80 -5.07 -35.91
N LYS A 26 3.54 -4.72 -36.19
CA LYS A 26 2.38 -5.49 -35.76
C LYS A 26 2.38 -6.90 -36.35
N ARG A 27 2.79 -7.07 -37.61
CA ARG A 27 2.94 -8.40 -38.25
C ARG A 27 4.03 -9.26 -37.59
N ILE A 28 5.10 -8.64 -37.10
CA ILE A 28 6.22 -9.31 -36.43
C ILE A 28 5.93 -9.54 -34.93
N GLY A 29 4.81 -9.03 -34.41
CA GLY A 29 4.43 -9.11 -32.98
C GLY A 29 5.08 -8.04 -32.11
N LEU A 30 5.84 -7.11 -32.68
CA LEU A 30 6.49 -6.00 -31.95
C LEU A 30 5.48 -4.92 -31.55
N SER A 31 5.87 -4.07 -30.57
CA SER A 31 5.09 -2.89 -30.21
C SER A 31 5.09 -1.88 -31.37
N VAL A 32 3.94 -1.23 -31.59
CA VAL A 32 3.79 -0.24 -32.68
C VAL A 32 4.68 0.99 -32.44
N ILE A 33 4.94 1.35 -31.17
CA ILE A 33 5.82 2.46 -30.78
C ILE A 33 7.25 2.25 -31.31
N VAL A 34 7.76 1.01 -31.27
CA VAL A 34 9.08 0.67 -31.83
C VAL A 34 9.10 0.92 -33.34
N GLY A 35 8.00 0.62 -34.03
CA GLY A 35 7.83 0.93 -35.45
C GLY A 35 7.83 2.43 -35.74
N TYR A 36 7.18 3.23 -34.90
CA TYR A 36 7.17 4.70 -35.06
C TYR A 36 8.57 5.29 -34.88
N LEU A 37 9.30 4.86 -33.84
CA LEU A 37 10.68 5.29 -33.61
C LEU A 37 11.60 4.90 -34.76
N ALA A 38 11.49 3.65 -35.25
CA ALA A 38 12.28 3.18 -36.39
C ALA A 38 11.94 3.92 -37.68
N ALA A 39 10.66 4.22 -37.93
CA ALA A 39 10.24 5.05 -39.06
C ALA A 39 10.91 6.42 -39.00
N GLY A 40 10.85 7.08 -37.84
CA GLY A 40 11.50 8.38 -37.62
C GLY A 40 13.00 8.33 -37.84
N LEU A 41 13.68 7.31 -37.31
CA LEU A 41 15.12 7.11 -37.51
C LEU A 41 15.49 7.02 -39.00
N VAL A 42 14.67 6.35 -39.81
CA VAL A 42 14.90 6.17 -41.24
C VAL A 42 14.63 7.45 -42.03
N ILE A 43 13.50 8.12 -41.76
CA ILE A 43 13.10 9.32 -42.54
C ILE A 43 13.74 10.62 -42.05
N GLY A 44 14.43 10.58 -40.92
CA GLY A 44 14.99 11.73 -40.25
C GLY A 44 16.20 12.37 -40.95
N PRO A 45 16.56 13.60 -40.55
CA PRO A 45 17.65 14.38 -41.16
C PRO A 45 19.03 13.73 -41.04
N TYR A 46 19.21 12.81 -40.09
CA TYR A 46 20.52 12.21 -39.77
C TYR A 46 20.82 10.88 -40.50
N THR A 47 19.93 10.41 -41.38
CA THR A 47 20.07 9.13 -42.11
C THR A 47 20.03 9.29 -43.64
N PRO A 48 21.05 9.88 -44.28
CA PRO A 48 21.14 9.94 -45.75
C PRO A 48 21.26 8.53 -46.36
N PRO A 49 20.62 8.21 -47.52
CA PRO A 49 19.88 9.09 -48.43
C PRO A 49 18.37 9.22 -48.14
N PHE A 50 17.86 8.62 -47.07
CA PHE A 50 16.42 8.54 -46.76
C PHE A 50 15.88 9.73 -45.94
N SER A 51 16.64 10.82 -45.84
CA SER A 51 16.26 12.04 -45.11
C SER A 51 15.19 12.83 -45.86
N PHE A 52 13.93 12.40 -45.75
CA PHE A 52 12.78 13.04 -46.36
C PHE A 52 12.33 14.30 -45.62
N VAL A 53 12.56 14.37 -44.30
CA VAL A 53 12.27 15.54 -43.47
C VAL A 53 13.59 16.10 -42.93
N THR A 54 13.96 17.30 -43.35
CA THR A 54 15.28 17.89 -43.03
C THR A 54 15.23 19.01 -41.98
N ASP A 55 14.09 19.67 -41.82
CA ASP A 55 13.95 20.84 -40.95
C ASP A 55 13.69 20.44 -39.50
N VAL A 56 14.72 20.60 -38.66
CA VAL A 56 14.68 20.29 -37.23
C VAL A 56 13.62 21.13 -36.49
N ALA A 57 13.38 22.38 -36.89
CA ALA A 57 12.39 23.23 -36.23
C ALA A 57 10.97 22.71 -36.47
N ARG A 58 10.65 22.28 -37.70
CA ARG A 58 9.35 21.66 -38.00
C ARG A 58 9.17 20.31 -37.30
N ILE A 59 10.23 19.50 -37.21
CA ILE A 59 10.23 18.26 -36.43
C ILE A 59 9.91 18.54 -34.95
N GLN A 60 10.50 19.59 -34.37
CA GLN A 60 10.20 20.04 -33.00
C GLN A 60 8.74 20.47 -32.83
N THR A 61 8.21 21.26 -33.77
CA THR A 61 6.80 21.68 -33.73
C THR A 61 5.85 20.48 -33.80
N LEU A 62 6.09 19.54 -34.71
CA LEU A 62 5.33 18.29 -34.82
C LEU A 62 5.40 17.47 -33.52
N SER A 63 6.60 17.36 -32.92
CA SER A 63 6.79 16.69 -31.65
C SER A 63 6.04 17.37 -30.51
N GLN A 64 5.99 18.71 -30.46
CA GLN A 64 5.30 19.45 -29.41
C GLN A 64 3.77 19.26 -29.50
N VAL A 65 3.20 19.33 -30.70
CA VAL A 65 1.77 19.07 -30.91
C VAL A 65 1.44 17.62 -30.54
N GLY A 66 2.26 16.67 -30.99
CA GLY A 66 2.15 15.26 -30.64
C GLY A 66 2.18 15.02 -29.13
N LEU A 67 3.13 15.67 -28.44
CA LEU A 67 3.31 15.60 -26.99
C LEU A 67 2.08 16.12 -26.24
N VAL A 68 1.47 17.24 -26.67
CA VAL A 68 0.26 17.79 -26.03
C VAL A 68 -0.88 16.77 -26.03
N PHE A 69 -1.19 16.17 -27.18
CA PHE A 69 -2.26 15.16 -27.24
C PHE A 69 -1.91 13.86 -26.50
N LEU A 70 -0.64 13.45 -26.54
CA LEU A 70 -0.19 12.28 -25.77
C LEU A 70 -0.35 12.51 -24.27
N MET A 71 0.15 13.64 -23.75
CA MET A 71 0.05 13.99 -22.34
C MET A 71 -1.38 14.17 -21.87
N PHE A 72 -2.25 14.76 -22.72
CA PHE A 72 -3.68 14.82 -22.45
C PHE A 72 -4.30 13.43 -22.32
N ALA A 73 -3.98 12.51 -23.24
CA ALA A 73 -4.49 11.15 -23.20
C ALA A 73 -4.01 10.37 -21.97
N ILE A 74 -2.76 10.54 -21.55
CA ILE A 74 -2.25 9.95 -20.31
C ILE A 74 -3.00 10.53 -19.11
N GLY A 75 -3.17 11.86 -19.04
CA GLY A 75 -3.96 12.51 -18.00
C GLY A 75 -5.39 11.98 -17.94
N LEU A 76 -6.02 11.74 -19.09
CA LEU A 76 -7.37 11.17 -19.17
C LEU A 76 -7.44 9.73 -18.64
N GLY A 77 -6.35 8.96 -18.80
CA GLY A 77 -6.19 7.61 -18.25
C GLY A 77 -6.12 7.59 -16.73
N LEU A 78 -5.56 8.64 -16.12
CA LEU A 78 -5.39 8.79 -14.67
C LEU A 78 -6.67 9.28 -14.00
N SER A 79 -7.45 8.35 -13.45
CA SER A 79 -8.51 8.71 -12.49
C SER A 79 -7.96 8.68 -11.06
N LEU A 80 -8.00 9.81 -10.39
CA LEU A 80 -7.72 9.99 -8.95
C LEU A 80 -8.59 9.05 -8.11
N THR A 81 -9.83 8.80 -8.55
CA THR A 81 -10.74 7.85 -7.90
C THR A 81 -10.21 6.40 -7.96
N LYS A 82 -9.61 5.94 -9.08
CA LYS A 82 -8.96 4.62 -9.13
C LYS A 82 -7.66 4.60 -8.35
N LEU A 83 -6.91 5.70 -8.35
CA LEU A 83 -5.68 5.85 -7.58
C LEU A 83 -5.92 5.63 -6.08
N GLY A 84 -7.00 6.21 -5.54
CA GLY A 84 -7.42 6.01 -4.15
C GLY A 84 -7.84 4.57 -3.83
N ARG A 85 -8.32 3.81 -4.81
CA ARG A 85 -8.71 2.39 -4.65
C ARG A 85 -7.53 1.42 -4.72
N MET A 86 -6.39 1.80 -5.30
CA MET A 86 -5.19 0.96 -5.41
C MET A 86 -4.47 0.73 -4.07
N GLY A 87 -4.87 1.45 -3.02
CA GLY A 87 -4.39 1.27 -1.66
C GLY A 87 -3.05 1.95 -1.39
N LEU A 88 -2.88 2.41 -0.16
CA LEU A 88 -1.65 3.01 0.35
C LEU A 88 -0.39 2.15 0.11
N PRO A 89 -0.43 0.78 0.19
CA PRO A 89 0.75 -0.05 -0.06
C PRO A 89 1.33 0.11 -1.47
N THR A 90 0.49 0.26 -2.50
CA THR A 90 0.94 0.42 -3.89
C THR A 90 1.63 1.77 -4.10
N LEU A 91 1.09 2.82 -3.47
CA LEU A 91 1.70 4.16 -3.49
C LEU A 91 3.07 4.15 -2.81
N ILE A 92 3.16 3.57 -1.60
CA ILE A 92 4.44 3.46 -0.88
C ILE A 92 5.42 2.60 -1.66
N ALA A 93 5.00 1.49 -2.25
CA ALA A 93 5.87 0.63 -3.05
C ALA A 93 6.41 1.37 -4.28
N THR A 94 5.58 2.17 -4.95
CA THR A 94 6.01 2.97 -6.10
C THR A 94 7.01 4.05 -5.68
N GLY A 95 6.71 4.79 -4.61
CA GLY A 95 7.62 5.82 -4.09
C GLY A 95 8.95 5.25 -3.61
N LEU A 96 8.92 4.10 -2.92
CA LEU A 96 10.13 3.42 -2.46
C LEU A 96 10.92 2.83 -3.63
N GLY A 97 10.27 2.26 -4.64
CA GLY A 97 10.91 1.79 -5.87
C GLY A 97 11.59 2.93 -6.62
N ALA A 98 10.90 4.07 -6.76
CA ALA A 98 11.46 5.29 -7.35
C ALA A 98 12.66 5.81 -6.55
N PHE A 99 12.56 5.86 -5.22
CA PHE A 99 13.64 6.27 -4.32
C PHE A 99 14.86 5.36 -4.47
N LEU A 100 14.68 4.04 -4.43
CA LEU A 100 15.76 3.07 -4.62
C LEU A 100 16.43 3.22 -5.98
N MET A 101 15.64 3.35 -7.05
CA MET A 101 16.17 3.52 -8.40
C MET A 101 16.94 4.84 -8.55
N LEU A 102 16.45 5.91 -7.92
CA LEU A 102 17.13 7.20 -7.92
C LEU A 102 18.49 7.11 -7.22
N ASN A 103 18.55 6.52 -6.02
CA ASN A 103 19.80 6.33 -5.29
C ASN A 103 20.80 5.44 -6.04
N LEU A 104 20.33 4.33 -6.61
CA LEU A 104 21.18 3.44 -7.42
C LEU A 104 21.75 4.16 -8.64
N THR A 105 20.95 4.99 -9.30
CA THR A 105 21.40 5.76 -10.48
C THR A 105 22.35 6.89 -10.10
N GLN A 106 22.13 7.55 -8.95
CA GLN A 106 23.08 8.54 -8.42
C GLN A 106 24.42 7.90 -8.07
N LEU A 107 24.40 6.73 -7.44
CA LEU A 107 25.62 5.96 -7.16
C LEU A 107 26.36 5.62 -8.45
N LEU A 108 25.64 5.15 -9.48
CA LEU A 108 26.21 4.92 -10.81
C LEU A 108 26.79 6.23 -11.40
N GLY A 109 26.10 7.35 -11.23
CA GLY A 109 26.53 8.67 -11.68
C GLY A 109 27.88 9.08 -11.09
N VAL A 110 28.14 8.76 -9.81
CA VAL A 110 29.44 9.00 -9.18
C VAL A 110 30.55 8.20 -9.86
N PHE A 111 30.30 6.94 -10.22
CA PHE A 111 31.29 6.11 -10.92
C PHE A 111 31.53 6.54 -12.38
N VAL A 112 30.50 7.04 -13.05
CA VAL A 112 30.60 7.50 -14.45
C VAL A 112 31.09 8.95 -14.55
N GLY A 113 31.07 9.70 -13.43
CA GLY A 113 31.47 11.12 -13.38
C GLY A 113 30.38 12.10 -13.80
N TRP A 114 29.11 11.73 -13.65
CA TRP A 114 27.98 12.62 -13.92
C TRP A 114 27.81 13.69 -12.84
N THR A 115 27.34 14.86 -13.23
CA THR A 115 26.93 15.88 -12.24
C THR A 115 25.67 15.43 -11.48
N SER A 116 25.40 16.04 -10.33
CA SER A 116 24.18 15.75 -9.55
C SER A 116 22.91 15.96 -10.38
N MET A 117 22.90 17.00 -11.23
CA MET A 117 21.75 17.30 -12.08
C MET A 117 21.60 16.30 -13.24
N GLN A 118 22.70 15.91 -13.90
CA GLN A 118 22.69 14.86 -14.92
C GLN A 118 22.22 13.52 -14.34
N SER A 119 22.72 13.16 -13.16
CA SER A 119 22.33 11.94 -12.44
C SER A 119 20.84 11.96 -12.09
N LEU A 120 20.30 13.10 -11.67
CA LEU A 120 18.87 13.25 -11.38
C LEU A 120 18.01 13.10 -12.64
N PHE A 121 18.40 13.70 -13.77
CA PHE A 121 17.70 13.52 -15.04
C PHE A 121 17.66 12.05 -15.47
N ILE A 122 18.81 11.35 -15.42
CA ILE A 122 18.91 9.95 -15.84
C ILE A 122 18.17 9.03 -14.86
N ALA A 123 18.24 9.31 -13.55
CA ALA A 123 17.45 8.64 -12.54
C ALA A 123 15.95 8.76 -12.85
N SER A 124 15.46 9.97 -13.13
CA SER A 124 14.05 10.19 -13.47
C SER A 124 13.63 9.45 -14.74
N MET A 125 14.52 9.32 -15.74
CA MET A 125 14.25 8.49 -16.92
C MET A 125 14.08 7.01 -16.53
N PHE A 126 14.90 6.51 -15.60
CA PHE A 126 14.94 5.11 -15.21
C PHE A 126 13.89 4.71 -14.19
N VAL A 127 13.18 5.67 -13.57
CA VAL A 127 12.12 5.43 -12.58
C VAL A 127 10.80 4.98 -13.24
N VAL A 128 10.54 5.34 -14.49
CA VAL A 128 9.21 5.19 -15.09
C VAL A 128 9.15 4.01 -16.07
N SER A 129 8.19 3.08 -15.86
CA SER A 129 7.95 1.97 -16.79
C SER A 129 7.03 2.38 -17.95
N SER A 130 7.03 1.57 -19.02
CA SER A 130 6.00 1.64 -20.07
C SER A 130 4.74 0.86 -19.69
N SER A 131 3.66 1.55 -19.32
CA SER A 131 2.35 0.94 -19.05
C SER A 131 1.79 0.20 -20.28
N ALA A 132 1.90 0.78 -21.47
CA ALA A 132 1.40 0.18 -22.72
C ALA A 132 2.13 -1.12 -23.09
N VAL A 133 3.46 -1.15 -22.99
CA VAL A 133 4.26 -2.35 -23.29
C VAL A 133 3.97 -3.45 -22.25
N ILE A 134 3.88 -3.10 -20.98
CA ILE A 134 3.59 -4.06 -19.91
C ILE A 134 2.18 -4.64 -20.08
N ALA A 135 1.17 -3.81 -20.34
CA ALA A 135 -0.20 -4.27 -20.59
C ALA A 135 -0.27 -5.23 -21.78
N LYS A 136 0.49 -4.95 -22.85
CA LYS A 136 0.59 -5.84 -24.02
C LYS A 136 1.25 -7.17 -23.64
N ILE A 137 2.38 -7.16 -22.92
CA ILE A 137 3.07 -8.39 -22.47
C ILE A 137 2.15 -9.22 -21.57
N VAL A 138 1.46 -8.59 -20.62
CA VAL A 138 0.51 -9.25 -19.71
C VAL A 138 -0.64 -9.90 -20.50
N SER A 139 -1.16 -9.23 -21.52
CA SER A 139 -2.21 -9.77 -22.39
C SER A 139 -1.70 -10.93 -23.25
N GLU A 140 -0.55 -10.79 -23.91
CA GLU A 140 0.03 -11.80 -24.81
C GLU A 140 0.46 -13.07 -24.07
N LEU A 141 1.02 -12.92 -22.87
CA LEU A 141 1.42 -14.04 -22.01
C LEU A 141 0.26 -14.58 -21.17
N LYS A 142 -0.97 -14.06 -21.34
CA LYS A 142 -2.18 -14.45 -20.60
C LYS A 142 -2.03 -14.34 -19.06
N LEU A 143 -1.30 -13.33 -18.60
CA LEU A 143 -1.01 -13.08 -17.17
C LEU A 143 -2.04 -12.16 -16.50
N THR A 144 -3.13 -11.77 -17.19
CA THR A 144 -4.11 -10.78 -16.70
C THR A 144 -4.74 -11.14 -15.35
N HIS A 145 -4.83 -12.43 -15.03
CA HIS A 145 -5.39 -12.94 -13.78
C HIS A 145 -4.32 -13.19 -12.70
N GLU A 146 -3.03 -13.04 -13.00
CA GLU A 146 -1.98 -13.19 -12.00
C GLU A 146 -1.89 -11.94 -11.12
N GLY A 147 -1.84 -12.14 -9.80
CA GLY A 147 -1.67 -11.05 -8.83
C GLY A 147 -0.39 -10.23 -9.05
N ALA A 148 0.68 -10.85 -9.57
CA ALA A 148 1.92 -10.15 -9.90
C ALA A 148 1.71 -9.15 -11.06
N ALA A 149 0.96 -9.52 -12.09
CA ALA A 149 0.68 -8.66 -13.23
C ALA A 149 -0.26 -7.50 -12.88
N GLN A 150 -1.29 -7.76 -12.07
CA GLN A 150 -2.20 -6.71 -11.60
C GLN A 150 -1.48 -5.67 -10.73
N ARG A 151 -0.55 -6.09 -9.87
CA ARG A 151 0.28 -5.17 -9.08
C ARG A 151 1.26 -4.40 -9.94
N ALA A 152 1.90 -5.04 -10.93
CA ALA A 152 2.77 -4.35 -11.87
C ALA A 152 2.01 -3.25 -12.62
N LEU A 153 0.84 -3.56 -13.19
CA LEU A 153 -0.02 -2.57 -13.86
C LEU A 153 -0.46 -1.45 -12.90
N GLY A 154 -0.73 -1.78 -11.63
CA GLY A 154 -1.04 -0.78 -10.62
C GLY A 154 0.12 0.18 -10.34
N ILE A 155 1.33 -0.36 -10.25
CA ILE A 155 2.55 0.44 -10.08
C ILE A 155 2.80 1.32 -11.30
N THR A 156 2.61 0.83 -12.53
CA THR A 156 2.83 1.68 -13.72
C THR A 156 1.94 2.92 -13.74
N VAL A 157 0.70 2.81 -13.28
CA VAL A 157 -0.21 3.96 -13.17
C VAL A 157 0.30 4.98 -12.15
N MET A 158 0.84 4.52 -11.03
CA MET A 158 1.45 5.39 -10.02
C MET A 158 2.76 6.00 -10.52
N GLU A 159 3.56 5.24 -11.28
CA GLU A 159 4.80 5.72 -11.89
C GLU A 159 4.53 6.85 -12.89
N ASP A 160 3.45 6.79 -13.68
CA ASP A 160 3.06 7.87 -14.59
C ASP A 160 2.80 9.19 -13.82
N VAL A 161 2.19 9.10 -12.63
CA VAL A 161 2.01 10.27 -11.74
C VAL A 161 3.37 10.78 -11.24
N VAL A 162 4.24 9.88 -10.77
CA VAL A 162 5.60 10.24 -10.33
C VAL A 162 6.40 10.87 -11.48
N ALA A 163 6.26 10.36 -12.70
CA ALA A 163 6.93 10.85 -13.90
C ALA A 163 6.58 12.31 -14.17
N VAL A 164 5.29 12.66 -14.07
CA VAL A 164 4.81 14.03 -14.30
C VAL A 164 5.28 14.98 -13.21
N VAL A 165 5.25 14.53 -11.95
CA VAL A 165 5.80 15.30 -10.83
C VAL A 165 7.30 15.55 -11.05
N MET A 166 8.06 14.51 -11.42
CA MET A 166 9.48 14.65 -11.72
C MET A 166 9.74 15.56 -12.91
N LEU A 167 8.99 15.44 -14.00
CA LEU A 167 9.11 16.31 -15.17
C LEU A 167 8.88 17.78 -14.81
N THR A 168 7.92 18.05 -13.92
CA THR A 168 7.63 19.40 -13.44
C THR A 168 8.77 19.96 -12.60
N ILE A 169 9.30 19.16 -11.66
CA ILE A 169 10.44 19.54 -10.81
C ILE A 169 11.68 19.79 -11.67
N LEU A 170 11.96 18.91 -12.64
CA LEU A 170 13.09 19.04 -13.55
C LEU A 170 12.96 20.29 -14.43
N ALA A 171 11.79 20.50 -15.06
CA ALA A 171 11.55 21.66 -15.91
C ALA A 171 11.76 22.97 -15.13
N SER A 172 11.19 23.05 -13.93
CA SER A 172 11.34 24.20 -13.02
C SER A 172 12.80 24.53 -12.73
N GLN A 173 13.59 23.53 -12.30
CA GLN A 173 15.00 23.73 -11.99
C GLN A 173 15.82 24.19 -13.19
N THR A 174 15.45 23.76 -14.40
CA THR A 174 16.14 24.20 -15.62
C THR A 174 15.74 25.61 -16.09
N GLN A 175 14.52 26.04 -15.80
CA GLN A 175 13.97 27.29 -16.32
C GLN A 175 14.20 28.47 -15.38
N SER A 176 14.43 28.21 -14.08
CA SER A 176 14.83 29.23 -13.09
C SER A 176 16.29 29.69 -13.18
N GLY A 177 17.04 29.23 -14.19
CA GLY A 177 18.30 29.83 -14.66
C GLY A 177 19.22 30.38 -13.57
N GLY A 178 19.78 29.53 -12.71
CA GLY A 178 20.90 29.90 -11.81
C GLY A 178 20.70 31.16 -10.96
N GLY A 179 19.46 31.60 -10.74
CA GLY A 179 19.13 32.79 -9.97
C GLY A 179 19.23 32.50 -8.48
N ASP A 180 20.15 33.19 -7.83
CA ASP A 180 20.40 33.19 -6.40
C ASP A 180 19.10 33.45 -5.59
N GLY A 181 18.85 32.65 -4.54
CA GLY A 181 17.97 33.02 -3.42
C GLY A 181 16.58 32.40 -3.30
N ALA A 182 16.02 31.70 -4.30
CA ALA A 182 14.75 31.00 -4.10
C ALA A 182 14.97 29.65 -3.42
N SER A 183 14.62 29.53 -2.13
CA SER A 183 14.67 28.24 -1.43
C SER A 183 13.88 27.19 -2.23
N VAL A 184 14.37 25.94 -2.29
CA VAL A 184 13.68 24.84 -2.99
C VAL A 184 12.24 24.70 -2.47
N GLY A 185 12.00 25.07 -1.21
CA GLY A 185 10.66 25.18 -0.62
C GLY A 185 9.79 26.26 -1.24
N THR A 186 10.33 27.44 -1.58
CA THR A 186 9.57 28.52 -2.25
C THR A 186 9.24 28.16 -3.69
N LEU A 187 10.17 27.52 -4.41
CA LEU A 187 9.94 26.99 -5.76
C LEU A 187 8.87 25.89 -5.72
N LEU A 188 8.98 24.91 -4.81
CA LEU A 188 7.95 23.89 -4.63
C LEU A 188 6.60 24.48 -4.19
N ALA A 189 6.59 25.50 -3.35
CA ALA A 189 5.37 26.18 -2.90
C ALA A 189 4.70 26.96 -4.03
N THR A 190 5.45 27.69 -4.86
CA THR A 190 4.89 28.40 -6.02
C THR A 190 4.46 27.44 -7.12
N MET A 191 5.21 26.36 -7.34
CA MET A 191 4.87 25.28 -8.27
C MET A 191 3.59 24.55 -7.85
N SER A 192 3.53 24.12 -6.58
CA SER A 192 2.35 23.46 -6.04
C SER A 192 1.16 24.42 -5.97
N ALA A 193 1.35 25.68 -5.60
CA ALA A 193 0.28 26.69 -5.60
C ALA A 193 -0.26 26.92 -7.02
N PHE A 194 0.61 27.01 -8.03
CA PHE A 194 0.16 27.15 -9.42
C PHE A 194 -0.56 25.90 -9.92
N VAL A 195 -0.05 24.70 -9.65
CA VAL A 195 -0.71 23.45 -10.02
C VAL A 195 -2.06 23.31 -9.30
N VAL A 196 -2.12 23.61 -8.00
CA VAL A 196 -3.36 23.60 -7.21
C VAL A 196 -4.33 24.65 -7.71
N LEU A 197 -3.86 25.85 -8.08
CA LEU A 197 -4.70 26.89 -8.68
C LEU A 197 -5.22 26.45 -10.05
N LEU A 198 -4.38 25.87 -10.90
CA LEU A 198 -4.76 25.43 -12.24
C LEU A 198 -5.74 24.25 -12.17
N VAL A 199 -5.48 23.28 -11.30
CA VAL A 199 -6.36 22.14 -11.05
C VAL A 199 -7.65 22.59 -10.39
N GLY A 200 -7.59 23.45 -9.36
CA GLY A 200 -8.75 24.00 -8.68
C GLY A 200 -9.62 24.84 -9.61
N ALA A 201 -9.02 25.77 -10.36
CA ALA A 201 -9.71 26.56 -11.37
C ALA A 201 -10.26 25.66 -12.49
N GLY A 202 -9.49 24.67 -12.94
CA GLY A 202 -9.91 23.70 -13.95
C GLY A 202 -11.11 22.85 -13.50
N LEU A 203 -11.06 22.30 -12.28
CA LEU A 203 -12.17 21.54 -11.68
C LEU A 203 -13.40 22.42 -11.38
N LEU A 204 -13.24 23.73 -11.22
CA LEU A 204 -14.36 24.66 -11.05
C LEU A 204 -14.92 25.15 -12.40
N PHE A 205 -14.08 25.40 -13.38
CA PHE A 205 -14.43 26.06 -14.65
C PHE A 205 -14.81 25.05 -15.73
N VAL A 206 -13.97 24.04 -15.97
CA VAL A 206 -14.15 23.07 -17.07
C VAL A 206 -15.46 22.28 -16.94
N PRO A 207 -15.85 21.72 -15.77
CA PRO A 207 -17.13 21.00 -15.69
C PRO A 207 -18.35 21.93 -15.72
N ARG A 208 -18.21 23.21 -15.36
CA ARG A 208 -19.29 24.21 -15.53
C ARG A 208 -19.45 24.61 -17.00
N LEU A 209 -18.33 24.77 -17.70
CA LEU A 209 -18.29 25.04 -19.14
C LEU A 209 -18.92 23.88 -19.90
N LEU A 210 -18.49 22.64 -19.63
CA LEU A 210 -19.01 21.45 -20.29
C LEU A 210 -20.49 21.21 -19.98
N ARG A 211 -20.95 21.37 -18.73
CA ARG A 211 -22.39 21.24 -18.40
C ARG A 211 -23.28 22.28 -19.07
N ARG A 212 -22.80 23.52 -19.21
CA ARG A 212 -23.55 24.58 -19.93
C ARG A 212 -23.65 24.28 -21.42
N LEU A 213 -22.66 23.60 -21.97
CA LEU A 213 -22.59 23.27 -23.39
C LEU A 213 -23.35 21.97 -23.69
N GLU A 214 -23.28 20.97 -22.82
CA GLU A 214 -24.05 19.71 -22.92
C GLU A 214 -25.57 19.90 -22.96
N ALA A 215 -26.09 20.96 -22.35
CA ALA A 215 -27.52 21.27 -22.45
C ALA A 215 -27.97 21.52 -23.91
N ARG A 216 -27.05 21.68 -24.87
CA ARG A 216 -27.32 21.98 -26.28
C ARG A 216 -26.34 21.37 -27.32
N ALA A 217 -25.34 20.56 -26.94
CA ALA A 217 -24.20 20.24 -27.83
C ALA A 217 -24.07 18.76 -28.24
N ASP A 218 -23.82 18.54 -29.54
CA ASP A 218 -23.37 17.26 -30.09
C ASP A 218 -21.94 16.91 -29.67
N ALA A 219 -21.58 15.62 -29.70
CA ALA A 219 -20.26 15.10 -29.32
C ALA A 219 -19.10 15.76 -30.09
N GLU A 220 -19.34 16.23 -31.32
CA GLU A 220 -18.37 16.96 -32.13
C GLU A 220 -18.01 18.32 -31.51
N LEU A 221 -19.02 19.09 -31.10
CA LEU A 221 -18.81 20.40 -30.49
C LEU A 221 -18.09 20.26 -29.14
N GLN A 222 -18.45 19.25 -28.34
CA GLN A 222 -17.73 18.92 -27.10
C GLN A 222 -16.25 18.66 -27.35
N THR A 223 -15.92 17.93 -28.42
CA THR A 223 -14.53 17.62 -28.80
C THR A 223 -13.75 18.87 -29.17
N ILE A 224 -14.34 19.75 -29.98
CA ILE A 224 -13.73 21.03 -30.36
C ILE A 224 -13.50 21.92 -29.14
N ILE A 225 -14.46 22.01 -28.23
CA ILE A 225 -14.34 22.80 -27.00
C ILE A 225 -13.22 22.26 -26.11
N VAL A 226 -13.20 20.94 -25.86
CA VAL A 226 -12.16 20.31 -25.03
C VAL A 226 -10.78 20.51 -25.68
N ALA A 227 -10.67 20.41 -27.00
CA ALA A 227 -9.42 20.67 -27.72
C ALA A 227 -8.99 22.14 -27.61
N GLY A 228 -9.93 23.09 -27.71
CA GLY A 228 -9.64 24.51 -27.49
C GLY A 228 -9.15 24.79 -26.07
N VAL A 229 -9.80 24.22 -25.06
CA VAL A 229 -9.39 24.32 -23.65
C VAL A 229 -8.04 23.64 -23.42
N LEU A 230 -7.76 22.53 -24.11
CA LEU A 230 -6.48 21.82 -24.07
C LEU A 230 -5.32 22.73 -24.50
N PHE A 231 -5.44 23.36 -25.66
CA PHE A 231 -4.42 24.28 -26.12
C PHE A 231 -4.32 25.53 -25.24
N LEU A 232 -5.44 26.07 -24.77
CA LEU A 232 -5.45 27.26 -23.91
C LEU A 232 -4.75 27.00 -22.57
N LEU A 233 -5.03 25.87 -21.92
CA LEU A 233 -4.35 25.48 -20.67
C LEU A 233 -2.87 25.15 -20.91
N SER A 234 -2.53 24.50 -22.03
CA SER A 234 -1.14 24.24 -22.40
C SER A 234 -0.36 25.54 -22.57
N ILE A 235 -0.92 26.52 -23.28
CA ILE A 235 -0.30 27.85 -23.46
C ILE A 235 -0.23 28.61 -22.13
N ALA A 236 -1.26 28.52 -21.28
CA ALA A 236 -1.24 29.15 -19.95
C ALA A 236 -0.12 28.58 -19.08
N ALA A 237 0.07 27.25 -19.09
CA ALA A 237 1.19 26.60 -18.41
C ALA A 237 2.54 27.06 -18.98
N ALA A 238 2.68 27.11 -20.31
CA ALA A 238 3.90 27.59 -20.97
C ALA A 238 4.25 29.04 -20.61
N LYS A 239 3.25 29.94 -20.60
CA LYS A 239 3.45 31.34 -20.22
C LYS A 239 3.79 31.53 -18.74
N ALA A 240 3.40 30.59 -17.89
CA ALA A 240 3.74 30.59 -16.47
C ALA A 240 5.11 29.95 -16.17
N GLY A 241 5.89 29.59 -17.20
CA GLY A 241 7.21 28.97 -17.04
C GLY A 241 7.18 27.46 -16.78
N TYR A 242 6.12 26.78 -17.23
CA TYR A 242 6.01 25.32 -17.20
C TYR A 242 6.03 24.74 -18.62
N SER A 243 6.04 23.42 -18.75
CA SER A 243 5.95 22.76 -20.06
C SER A 243 4.51 22.79 -20.60
N LEU A 244 4.37 22.84 -21.94
CA LEU A 244 3.08 22.63 -22.63
C LEU A 244 2.43 21.28 -22.23
N ALA A 245 3.27 20.26 -22.03
CA ALA A 245 2.91 18.93 -21.56
C ALA A 245 2.15 18.94 -20.23
N LEU A 246 2.58 19.79 -19.28
CA LEU A 246 1.93 19.87 -17.96
C LEU A 246 0.49 20.37 -18.08
N GLY A 247 0.25 21.44 -18.83
CA GLY A 247 -1.11 21.97 -19.02
C GLY A 247 -2.03 20.95 -19.70
N ALA A 248 -1.50 20.22 -20.68
CA ALA A 248 -2.22 19.15 -21.37
C ALA A 248 -2.59 17.99 -20.44
N PHE A 249 -1.61 17.51 -19.67
CA PHE A 249 -1.79 16.46 -18.68
C PHE A 249 -2.82 16.83 -17.61
N LEU A 250 -2.72 18.04 -17.06
CA LEU A 250 -3.63 18.50 -16.01
C LEU A 250 -5.07 18.59 -16.52
N LEU A 251 -5.30 19.08 -17.74
CA LEU A 251 -6.64 19.04 -18.33
C LEU A 251 -7.15 17.60 -18.47
N GLY A 252 -6.30 16.68 -18.93
CA GLY A 252 -6.65 15.26 -19.03
C GLY A 252 -7.11 14.70 -17.68
N ALA A 253 -6.35 14.95 -16.62
CA ALA A 253 -6.68 14.52 -15.26
C ALA A 253 -7.97 15.19 -14.72
N ILE A 254 -8.19 16.47 -15.02
CA ILE A 254 -9.42 17.20 -14.69
C ILE A 254 -10.63 16.56 -15.38
N VAL A 255 -10.53 16.25 -16.68
CA VAL A 255 -11.61 15.59 -17.45
C VAL A 255 -11.83 14.15 -16.98
N ALA A 256 -10.78 13.46 -16.52
CA ALA A 256 -10.88 12.09 -16.01
C ALA A 256 -11.78 11.96 -14.77
N GLU A 257 -11.97 13.03 -14.00
CA GLU A 257 -12.87 13.06 -12.84
C GLU A 257 -14.31 13.45 -13.20
N MET A 258 -14.59 13.78 -14.46
CA MET A 258 -15.93 14.19 -14.89
C MET A 258 -16.77 12.99 -15.33
N PRO A 259 -18.11 13.04 -15.15
CA PRO A 259 -19.03 12.03 -15.70
C PRO A 259 -18.87 11.82 -17.21
N GLN A 260 -18.48 12.88 -17.92
CA GLN A 260 -18.32 12.93 -19.38
C GLN A 260 -17.03 12.27 -19.89
N LYS A 261 -16.16 11.75 -19.00
CA LYS A 261 -14.88 11.13 -19.37
C LYS A 261 -15.02 10.18 -20.56
N VAL A 262 -15.99 9.27 -20.52
CA VAL A 262 -16.15 8.22 -21.54
C VAL A 262 -16.44 8.82 -22.92
N GLY A 263 -17.26 9.87 -22.98
CA GLY A 263 -17.55 10.59 -24.23
C GLY A 263 -16.30 11.26 -24.79
N VAL A 264 -15.56 12.00 -23.94
CA VAL A 264 -14.32 12.67 -24.34
C VAL A 264 -13.24 11.66 -24.76
N GLU A 265 -13.06 10.57 -24.01
CA GLU A 265 -12.09 9.51 -24.33
C GLU A 265 -12.37 8.88 -25.68
N LYS A 266 -13.64 8.59 -25.99
CA LYS A 266 -14.04 8.05 -27.28
C LYS A 266 -13.80 9.04 -28.42
N SER A 267 -14.15 10.31 -28.23
CA SER A 267 -13.96 11.34 -29.26
C SER A 267 -12.48 11.66 -29.52
N PHE A 268 -11.64 11.61 -28.49
CA PHE A 268 -10.21 11.87 -28.61
C PHE A 268 -9.36 10.64 -28.94
N ALA A 269 -9.93 9.43 -28.95
CA ALA A 269 -9.19 8.20 -29.23
C ALA A 269 -8.42 8.27 -30.57
N GLY A 270 -9.08 8.75 -31.63
CA GLY A 270 -8.45 8.91 -32.94
C GLY A 270 -7.34 9.96 -32.96
N MET A 271 -7.56 11.11 -32.31
CA MET A 271 -6.53 12.16 -32.19
C MET A 271 -5.33 11.68 -31.38
N ARG A 272 -5.57 10.98 -30.26
CA ARG A 272 -4.51 10.37 -29.46
C ARG A 272 -3.64 9.46 -30.32
N ASP A 273 -4.24 8.52 -31.05
CA ASP A 273 -3.48 7.52 -31.82
C ASP A 273 -2.70 8.18 -32.97
N LEU A 274 -3.32 9.15 -33.65
CA LEU A 274 -2.68 9.93 -34.71
C LEU A 274 -1.48 10.73 -34.17
N PHE A 275 -1.70 11.57 -33.17
CA PHE A 275 -0.67 12.48 -32.65
C PHE A 275 0.38 11.77 -31.80
N SER A 276 0.06 10.63 -31.19
CA SER A 276 1.05 9.71 -30.61
C SER A 276 2.01 9.19 -31.67
N SER A 277 1.52 8.79 -32.85
CA SER A 277 2.39 8.36 -33.94
C SER A 277 3.30 9.49 -34.43
N VAL A 278 2.75 10.71 -34.61
CA VAL A 278 3.53 11.90 -34.99
C VAL A 278 4.61 12.18 -33.96
N PHE A 279 4.27 12.16 -32.67
CA PHE A 279 5.23 12.37 -31.58
C PHE A 279 6.40 11.38 -31.64
N PHE A 280 6.12 10.08 -31.68
CA PHE A 280 7.17 9.06 -31.65
C PHE A 280 8.00 9.01 -32.93
N VAL A 281 7.41 9.29 -34.10
CA VAL A 281 8.19 9.45 -35.34
C VAL A 281 9.08 10.68 -35.25
N SER A 282 8.57 11.82 -34.77
CA SER A 282 9.38 13.02 -34.56
C SER A 282 10.54 12.78 -33.59
N ILE A 283 10.32 12.04 -32.51
CA ILE A 283 11.39 11.57 -31.62
C ILE A 283 12.44 10.76 -32.40
N GLY A 284 11.98 9.79 -33.20
CA GLY A 284 12.87 8.97 -34.03
C GLY A 284 13.72 9.80 -34.99
N MET A 285 13.14 10.85 -35.60
CA MET A 285 13.86 11.74 -36.52
C MET A 285 14.96 12.56 -35.82
N MET A 286 14.82 12.82 -34.53
CA MET A 286 15.82 13.56 -33.75
C MET A 286 17.06 12.73 -33.38
N ILE A 287 17.04 11.41 -33.63
CA ILE A 287 18.14 10.53 -33.27
C ILE A 287 19.25 10.65 -34.31
N ASP A 288 20.40 11.16 -33.89
CA ASP A 288 21.62 11.11 -34.69
C ASP A 288 22.29 9.73 -34.55
N VAL A 289 22.25 8.95 -35.63
CA VAL A 289 22.85 7.60 -35.71
C VAL A 289 24.36 7.63 -35.46
N ARG A 290 25.04 8.72 -35.84
CA ARG A 290 26.50 8.85 -35.63
C ARG A 290 26.81 8.99 -34.15
N LEU A 291 26.02 9.78 -33.42
CA LEU A 291 26.14 9.88 -31.97
C LEU A 291 25.83 8.54 -31.29
N LEU A 292 24.84 7.79 -31.79
CA LEU A 292 24.50 6.46 -31.29
C LEU A 292 25.70 5.50 -31.36
N PHE A 293 26.44 5.48 -32.48
CA PHE A 293 27.66 4.69 -32.63
C PHE A 293 28.83 5.19 -31.77
N GLY A 294 28.81 6.42 -31.27
CA GLY A 294 29.79 6.90 -30.29
C GLY A 294 29.51 6.41 -28.87
N VAL A 295 28.22 6.28 -28.50
CA VAL A 295 27.78 5.99 -27.12
C VAL A 295 27.20 4.59 -26.93
N TRP A 296 27.26 3.70 -27.93
CA TRP A 296 26.73 2.33 -27.84
C TRP A 296 27.27 1.51 -26.64
N PRO A 297 28.54 1.65 -26.18
CA PRO A 297 28.98 0.90 -25.00
C PRO A 297 28.27 1.38 -23.74
N LEU A 298 28.04 2.70 -23.63
CA LEU A 298 27.29 3.29 -22.53
C LEU A 298 25.82 2.89 -22.58
N ILE A 299 25.21 2.82 -23.78
CA ILE A 299 23.85 2.29 -23.96
C ILE A 299 23.76 0.85 -23.44
N LEU A 300 24.69 -0.03 -23.80
CA LEU A 300 24.70 -1.41 -23.32
C LEU A 300 24.93 -1.50 -21.80
N GLY A 301 25.84 -0.69 -21.25
CA GLY A 301 26.08 -0.62 -19.81
C GLY A 301 24.85 -0.17 -19.04
N LEU A 302 24.15 0.86 -19.52
CA LEU A 302 22.92 1.36 -18.91
C LEU A 302 21.74 0.42 -19.10
N PHE A 303 21.64 -0.24 -20.26
CA PHE A 303 20.68 -1.31 -20.48
C PHE A 303 20.86 -2.45 -19.47
N ALA A 304 22.10 -2.93 -19.28
CA ALA A 304 22.41 -3.97 -18.29
C ALA A 304 22.10 -3.50 -16.86
N PHE A 305 22.46 -2.26 -16.53
CA PHE A 305 22.14 -1.64 -15.26
C PHE A 305 20.62 -1.62 -15.00
N VAL A 306 19.81 -1.12 -15.94
CA VAL A 306 18.35 -1.06 -15.78
C VAL A 306 17.75 -2.47 -15.70
N MET A 307 18.20 -3.41 -16.54
CA MET A 307 17.73 -4.79 -16.54
C MET A 307 17.92 -5.51 -15.20
N ILE A 308 18.92 -5.11 -14.41
CA ILE A 308 19.23 -5.72 -13.12
C ILE A 308 18.65 -4.90 -11.98
N CYS A 309 18.99 -3.61 -11.90
CA CYS A 309 18.67 -2.75 -10.78
C CYS A 309 17.17 -2.47 -10.66
N ARG A 310 16.46 -2.32 -11.78
CA ARG A 310 15.04 -1.94 -11.76
C ARG A 310 14.13 -3.06 -11.23
N PRO A 311 14.23 -4.32 -11.71
CA PRO A 311 13.45 -5.42 -11.13
C PRO A 311 13.74 -5.64 -9.64
N ILE A 312 14.99 -5.43 -9.22
CA ILE A 312 15.40 -5.53 -7.81
C ILE A 312 14.78 -4.38 -6.99
N ALA A 313 14.89 -3.13 -7.45
CA ALA A 313 14.35 -1.97 -6.75
C ALA A 313 12.82 -2.06 -6.58
N CYS A 314 12.10 -2.30 -7.68
CA CYS A 314 10.64 -2.46 -7.65
C CYS A 314 10.21 -3.70 -6.87
N GLY A 315 10.93 -4.82 -7.03
CA GLY A 315 10.68 -6.07 -6.30
C GLY A 315 10.84 -5.91 -4.79
N LEU A 316 11.96 -5.33 -4.33
CA LEU A 316 12.21 -5.06 -2.92
C LEU A 316 11.19 -4.10 -2.33
N ALA A 317 10.86 -3.03 -3.05
CA ALA A 317 9.85 -2.08 -2.60
C ALA A 317 8.48 -2.74 -2.39
N MET A 318 8.10 -3.63 -3.30
CA MET A 318 6.89 -4.44 -3.18
C MET A 318 6.95 -5.42 -2.00
N VAL A 319 8.08 -6.08 -1.74
CA VAL A 319 8.22 -6.97 -0.57
C VAL A 319 8.08 -6.19 0.74
N ILE A 320 8.72 -5.03 0.84
CA ILE A 320 8.64 -4.16 2.02
C ILE A 320 7.19 -3.75 2.30
N CYS A 321 6.41 -3.48 1.25
CA CYS A 321 4.98 -3.16 1.37
C CYS A 321 4.05 -4.37 1.59
N GLY A 322 4.61 -5.57 1.78
CA GLY A 322 3.85 -6.76 2.17
C GLY A 322 3.36 -7.64 1.02
N THR A 323 3.88 -7.47 -0.19
CA THR A 323 3.64 -8.47 -1.25
C THR A 323 4.51 -9.70 -1.04
N HIS A 324 4.00 -10.87 -1.43
CA HIS A 324 4.74 -12.11 -1.26
C HIS A 324 6.03 -12.10 -2.13
N PRO A 325 7.20 -12.53 -1.62
CA PRO A 325 8.48 -12.41 -2.32
C PRO A 325 8.52 -12.99 -3.74
N ARG A 326 7.82 -14.10 -3.99
CA ARG A 326 7.72 -14.69 -5.34
C ARG A 326 6.91 -13.79 -6.30
N GLU A 327 5.81 -13.23 -5.82
CA GLU A 327 4.97 -12.34 -6.62
C GLU A 327 5.68 -11.01 -6.88
N ALA A 328 6.37 -10.48 -5.86
CA ALA A 328 7.15 -9.25 -5.96
C ALA A 328 8.27 -9.35 -7.01
N ARG A 329 9.01 -10.48 -7.03
CA ARG A 329 10.05 -10.73 -8.03
C ARG A 329 9.46 -10.88 -9.44
N ARG A 330 8.33 -11.58 -9.57
CA ARG A 330 7.62 -11.70 -10.86
C ARG A 330 7.13 -10.34 -11.37
N ALA A 331 6.58 -9.52 -10.48
CA ALA A 331 6.11 -8.17 -10.79
C ALA A 331 7.28 -7.21 -11.14
N GLY A 332 8.40 -7.31 -10.43
CA GLY A 332 9.62 -6.54 -10.73
C GLY A 332 10.17 -6.83 -12.13
N LEU A 333 10.14 -8.09 -12.57
CA LEU A 333 10.51 -8.48 -13.94
C LEU A 333 9.54 -7.95 -15.02
N LEU A 334 8.28 -7.69 -14.66
CA LEU A 334 7.33 -7.06 -15.58
C LEU A 334 7.60 -5.55 -15.69
N LEU A 335 8.05 -4.89 -14.62
CA LEU A 335 8.29 -3.45 -14.53
C LEU A 335 9.61 -2.97 -15.17
N THR A 336 10.27 -3.80 -15.98
CA THR A 336 11.58 -3.47 -16.57
C THR A 336 11.58 -2.52 -17.78
N PRO A 337 10.59 -2.51 -18.70
CA PRO A 337 10.67 -1.72 -19.92
C PRO A 337 10.47 -0.23 -19.62
N LEU A 338 11.34 0.63 -20.14
CA LEU A 338 11.23 2.08 -19.95
C LEU A 338 10.06 2.67 -20.76
N GLY A 339 9.42 3.69 -20.17
CA GLY A 339 8.24 4.36 -20.72
C GLY A 339 8.51 5.50 -21.70
N GLU A 340 7.43 6.04 -22.26
CA GLU A 340 7.45 7.24 -23.10
C GLU A 340 7.94 8.49 -22.36
N PHE A 341 7.71 8.54 -21.04
CA PHE A 341 8.22 9.59 -20.18
C PHE A 341 9.75 9.67 -20.15
N SER A 342 10.45 8.54 -20.31
CA SER A 342 11.92 8.54 -20.35
C SER A 342 12.43 9.36 -21.54
N PHE A 343 11.73 9.34 -22.69
CA PHE A 343 12.09 10.16 -23.86
C PHE A 343 11.80 11.64 -23.64
N ILE A 344 10.67 11.94 -23.00
CA ILE A 344 10.24 13.32 -22.72
C ILE A 344 11.23 13.98 -21.75
N ILE A 345 11.64 13.26 -20.71
CA ILE A 345 12.64 13.72 -19.73
C ILE A 345 14.01 13.91 -20.39
N ALA A 346 14.41 12.98 -21.28
CA ALA A 346 15.65 13.13 -22.06
C ALA A 346 15.62 14.35 -22.98
N GLN A 347 14.52 14.57 -23.70
CA GLN A 347 14.35 15.74 -24.55
C GLN A 347 14.45 17.01 -23.74
N LEU A 348 13.76 17.08 -22.59
CA LEU A 348 13.80 18.24 -21.70
C LEU A 348 15.23 18.54 -21.24
N GLY A 349 15.97 17.52 -20.80
CA GLY A 349 17.36 17.66 -20.34
C GLY A 349 18.31 18.13 -21.44
N VAL A 350 18.12 17.66 -22.67
CA VAL A 350 18.93 18.11 -23.82
C VAL A 350 18.52 19.52 -24.27
N SER A 351 17.22 19.83 -24.34
CA SER A 351 16.74 21.16 -24.75
C SER A 351 17.09 22.26 -23.76
N SER A 352 17.25 21.91 -22.48
CA SER A 352 17.71 22.82 -21.42
C SER A 352 19.23 22.87 -21.27
N ALA A 353 19.97 22.19 -22.15
CA ALA A 353 21.44 22.08 -22.11
C ALA A 353 22.03 21.49 -20.82
N VAL A 354 21.22 20.83 -19.98
CA VAL A 354 21.70 20.10 -18.79
C VAL A 354 22.37 18.78 -19.17
N LEU A 355 21.79 18.10 -20.17
CA LEU A 355 22.33 16.88 -20.75
C LEU A 355 22.99 17.17 -22.10
N PRO A 356 24.16 16.57 -22.40
CA PRO A 356 24.73 16.59 -23.73
C PRO A 356 23.76 15.98 -24.77
N ALA A 357 23.81 16.45 -26.02
CA ALA A 357 22.93 15.98 -27.10
C ALA A 357 22.97 14.46 -27.33
N SER A 358 24.10 13.80 -27.00
CA SER A 358 24.24 12.34 -27.08
C SER A 358 23.37 11.55 -26.09
N TYR A 359 22.86 12.18 -25.03
CA TYR A 359 22.03 11.52 -24.02
C TYR A 359 20.61 11.25 -24.51
N TYR A 360 20.15 11.98 -25.53
CA TYR A 360 18.85 11.73 -26.13
C TYR A 360 18.82 10.40 -26.91
N PRO A 361 19.73 10.16 -27.90
CA PRO A 361 19.89 8.84 -28.50
C PRO A 361 20.17 7.72 -27.49
N LEU A 362 20.88 8.03 -26.40
CA LEU A 362 21.14 7.06 -25.33
C LEU A 362 19.86 6.63 -24.62
N ALA A 363 19.02 7.57 -24.19
CA ALA A 363 17.74 7.25 -23.56
C ALA A 363 16.83 6.45 -24.50
N VAL A 364 16.81 6.81 -25.79
CA VAL A 364 16.07 6.07 -26.80
C VAL A 364 16.61 4.66 -27.00
N GLY A 365 17.92 4.50 -27.16
CA GLY A 365 18.57 3.22 -27.36
C GLY A 365 18.36 2.27 -26.18
N VAL A 366 18.53 2.75 -24.94
CA VAL A 366 18.28 1.96 -23.73
C VAL A 366 16.81 1.51 -23.68
N SER A 367 15.86 2.42 -23.92
CA SER A 367 14.44 2.07 -23.91
C SER A 367 14.08 1.04 -24.96
N ILE A 368 14.51 1.21 -26.22
CA ILE A 368 14.27 0.23 -27.30
C ILE A 368 14.83 -1.14 -26.91
N LEU A 369 16.07 -1.21 -26.41
CA LEU A 369 16.66 -2.46 -25.95
C LEU A 369 15.84 -3.08 -24.81
N THR A 370 15.35 -2.28 -23.85
CA THR A 370 14.51 -2.81 -22.78
C THR A 370 13.15 -3.31 -23.26
N VAL A 371 12.49 -2.60 -24.18
CA VAL A 371 11.21 -3.01 -24.76
C VAL A 371 11.36 -4.30 -25.58
N LEU A 372 12.48 -4.48 -26.28
CA LEU A 372 12.78 -5.72 -27.01
C LEU A 372 13.15 -6.87 -26.06
N ALA A 373 13.93 -6.61 -25.02
CA ALA A 373 14.37 -7.66 -24.08
C ALA A 373 13.27 -8.14 -23.15
N THR A 374 12.37 -7.26 -22.71
CA THR A 374 11.36 -7.55 -21.66
C THR A 374 10.44 -8.72 -22.03
N PRO A 375 9.86 -8.83 -23.25
CA PRO A 375 9.05 -9.99 -23.64
C PRO A 375 9.82 -11.32 -23.58
N LEU A 376 11.09 -11.33 -24.03
CA LEU A 376 11.93 -12.54 -24.00
C LEU A 376 12.22 -12.97 -22.55
N ILE A 377 12.55 -12.01 -21.69
CA ILE A 377 12.78 -12.22 -20.26
C ILE A 377 11.52 -12.76 -19.60
N ASN A 378 10.36 -12.16 -19.89
CA ASN A 378 9.09 -12.53 -19.25
C ASN A 378 8.52 -13.87 -19.72
N ARG A 379 8.80 -14.28 -20.96
CA ARG A 379 8.51 -15.63 -21.46
C ARG A 379 9.37 -16.69 -20.76
N ASN A 380 10.61 -16.34 -20.41
CA ASN A 380 11.57 -17.23 -19.74
C ASN A 380 11.69 -16.96 -18.22
N ALA A 381 10.69 -16.33 -17.61
CA ALA A 381 10.78 -15.88 -16.23
C ALA A 381 10.92 -17.02 -15.22
N GLY A 382 10.32 -18.19 -15.46
CA GLY A 382 10.42 -19.34 -14.55
C GLY A 382 11.87 -19.80 -14.32
N PRO A 383 12.65 -20.11 -15.38
CA PRO A 383 14.08 -20.37 -15.27
C PRO A 383 14.88 -19.23 -14.62
N LEU A 384 14.62 -17.98 -15.01
CA LEU A 384 15.31 -16.79 -14.49
C LEU A 384 15.08 -16.61 -12.98
N LEU A 385 13.84 -16.75 -12.52
CA LEU A 385 13.48 -16.65 -11.11
C LEU A 385 14.11 -17.78 -10.29
N ARG A 386 14.17 -19.01 -10.81
CA ARG A 386 14.87 -20.13 -10.16
C ARG A 386 16.38 -19.93 -10.11
N PHE A 387 16.97 -19.33 -11.15
CA PHE A 387 18.38 -18.98 -11.16
C PHE A 387 18.68 -17.89 -10.13
N ALA A 388 17.84 -16.86 -10.04
CA ALA A 388 17.92 -15.83 -9.01
C ALA A 388 17.83 -16.45 -7.60
N GLU A 389 16.88 -17.36 -7.35
CA GLU A 389 16.76 -18.10 -6.08
C GLU A 389 17.98 -18.94 -5.73
N ARG A 390 18.72 -19.42 -6.74
CA ARG A 390 19.94 -20.21 -6.55
C ARG A 390 21.14 -19.36 -6.18
N ILE A 391 21.22 -18.15 -6.72
CA ILE A 391 22.28 -17.17 -6.38
C ILE A 391 21.97 -16.52 -5.03
N GLU A 392 20.70 -16.33 -4.71
CA GLU A 392 20.27 -15.66 -3.50
C GLU A 392 20.71 -16.45 -2.25
N PRO A 393 21.36 -15.80 -1.28
CA PRO A 393 21.75 -16.47 -0.06
C PRO A 393 20.53 -17.00 0.69
N ARG A 394 20.59 -18.27 1.15
CA ARG A 394 19.48 -18.90 1.89
C ARG A 394 19.06 -18.17 3.17
N TRP A 395 19.90 -17.28 3.69
CA TRP A 395 19.56 -16.45 4.86
C TRP A 395 18.64 -15.29 4.47
N LEU A 396 18.80 -14.73 3.25
CA LEU A 396 18.00 -13.61 2.76
C LEU A 396 16.58 -14.06 2.42
N THR A 397 16.43 -15.17 1.69
CA THR A 397 15.11 -15.75 1.39
C THR A 397 14.32 -16.08 2.65
N ARG A 398 14.98 -16.71 3.64
CA ARG A 398 14.38 -16.99 4.95
C ARG A 398 14.02 -15.71 5.71
N ALA A 399 14.84 -14.66 5.65
CA ALA A 399 14.53 -13.38 6.27
C ALA A 399 13.33 -12.69 5.61
N LEU A 400 13.24 -12.71 4.29
CA LEU A 400 12.12 -12.13 3.54
C LEU A 400 10.81 -12.91 3.77
N GLU A 401 10.87 -14.24 3.82
CA GLU A 401 9.73 -15.09 4.16
C GLU A 401 9.29 -14.91 5.62
N ALA A 402 10.23 -14.81 6.56
CA ALA A 402 9.94 -14.52 7.96
C ALA A 402 9.32 -13.13 8.14
N TYR A 403 9.84 -12.11 7.44
CA TYR A 403 9.26 -10.76 7.43
C TYR A 403 7.83 -10.77 6.88
N HIS A 404 7.61 -11.44 5.74
CA HIS A 404 6.27 -11.52 5.14
C HIS A 404 5.29 -12.28 6.05
N GLY A 405 5.72 -13.40 6.64
CA GLY A 405 4.93 -14.14 7.61
C GLY A 405 4.56 -13.30 8.83
N TRP A 406 5.52 -12.57 9.40
CA TRP A 406 5.29 -11.64 10.49
C TRP A 406 4.31 -10.52 10.11
N LEU A 407 4.49 -9.90 8.95
CA LEU A 407 3.63 -8.81 8.48
C LEU A 407 2.19 -9.30 8.26
N GLN A 408 2.02 -10.50 7.69
CA GLN A 408 0.72 -11.11 7.48
C GLN A 408 0.05 -11.48 8.82
N GLN A 409 0.83 -11.92 9.81
CA GLN A 409 0.35 -12.21 11.16
C GLN A 409 -0.03 -10.93 11.93
N ALA A 410 0.69 -9.84 11.70
CA ALA A 410 0.41 -8.50 12.20
C ALA A 410 -0.85 -7.88 11.57
N GLN A 411 -1.07 -8.09 10.28
CA GLN A 411 -2.28 -7.64 9.58
C GLN A 411 -3.51 -8.48 9.90
N ASN A 412 -3.35 -9.79 10.09
CA ASN A 412 -4.45 -10.72 10.39
C ASN A 412 -4.75 -10.89 11.89
N GLY A 413 -4.18 -10.02 12.74
CA GLY A 413 -4.54 -9.95 14.17
C GLY A 413 -4.15 -11.15 15.03
N LYS A 414 -3.23 -12.01 14.57
CA LYS A 414 -2.78 -13.21 15.31
C LYS A 414 -1.42 -13.06 16.01
N SER A 415 -0.68 -11.99 15.72
CA SER A 415 0.47 -11.61 16.56
C SER A 415 -0.05 -10.87 17.79
N SER A 416 0.61 -11.07 18.95
CA SER A 416 0.30 -10.35 20.19
C SER A 416 -0.10 -8.89 19.88
N PRO A 417 -1.36 -8.49 20.14
CA PRO A 417 -1.87 -7.15 19.79
C PRO A 417 -1.00 -6.03 20.39
N LEU A 418 -0.19 -6.37 21.40
CA LEU A 418 0.77 -5.51 22.06
C LEU A 418 1.99 -5.14 21.19
N ALA A 419 2.66 -6.10 20.54
CA ALA A 419 3.90 -5.85 19.80
C ALA A 419 3.67 -4.91 18.60
N TRP A 420 2.60 -5.14 17.84
CA TRP A 420 2.24 -4.29 16.70
C TRP A 420 1.73 -2.91 17.16
N LYS A 421 0.95 -2.84 18.25
CA LYS A 421 0.51 -1.57 18.84
C LYS A 421 1.69 -0.71 19.32
N LEU A 422 2.70 -1.35 19.92
CA LEU A 422 3.94 -0.70 20.38
C LEU A 422 4.84 -0.25 19.22
N ILE A 423 4.88 -0.99 18.12
CA ILE A 423 5.65 -0.60 16.92
C ILE A 423 4.93 0.51 16.16
N ARG A 424 3.60 0.41 15.98
CA ARG A 424 2.79 1.38 15.23
C ARG A 424 2.87 2.79 15.79
N SER A 425 2.97 2.96 17.11
CA SER A 425 3.12 4.29 17.72
C SER A 425 4.49 4.93 17.46
N ARG A 426 5.53 4.11 17.21
CA ARG A 426 6.91 4.56 16.99
C ARG A 426 7.23 4.87 15.53
N ILE A 427 6.56 4.21 14.58
CA ILE A 427 6.72 4.49 13.13
C ILE A 427 6.51 5.97 12.76
N PRO A 428 5.40 6.64 13.13
CA PRO A 428 5.20 8.04 12.77
C PRO A 428 6.24 8.94 13.44
N GLN A 429 6.68 8.60 14.65
CA GLN A 429 7.71 9.34 15.35
C GLN A 429 9.08 9.25 14.63
N ILE A 430 9.49 8.05 14.21
CA ILE A 430 10.71 7.85 13.41
C ILE A 430 10.60 8.58 12.07
N ALA A 431 9.45 8.51 11.40
CA ALA A 431 9.23 9.17 10.11
C ALA A 431 9.35 10.70 10.25
N ILE A 432 8.76 11.28 11.31
CA ILE A 432 8.88 12.72 11.61
C ILE A 432 10.32 13.07 11.97
N GLU A 433 10.99 12.30 12.83
CA GLU A 433 12.38 12.54 13.23
C GLU A 433 13.33 12.45 12.01
N MET A 434 13.15 11.47 11.13
CA MET A 434 13.88 11.36 9.87
C MET A 434 13.59 12.54 8.93
N LEU A 435 12.31 12.90 8.74
CA LEU A 435 11.92 13.98 7.85
C LEU A 435 12.47 15.33 8.32
N VAL A 436 12.36 15.62 9.62
CA VAL A 436 12.86 16.88 10.19
C VAL A 436 14.38 16.92 10.16
N THR A 437 15.06 15.82 10.49
CA THR A 437 16.54 15.77 10.41
C THR A 437 17.03 15.92 8.97
N SER A 438 16.37 15.25 8.02
CA SER A 438 16.67 15.36 6.58
C SER A 438 16.43 16.79 6.10
N GLY A 439 15.28 17.37 6.45
CA GLY A 439 14.94 18.74 6.11
C GLY A 439 15.97 19.71 6.68
N LEU A 440 16.28 19.61 7.97
CA LEU A 440 17.24 20.50 8.62
C LEU A 440 18.62 20.44 7.96
N LEU A 441 19.13 19.26 7.62
CA LEU A 441 20.44 19.09 6.99
C LEU A 441 20.48 19.47 5.50
N ILE A 442 19.41 19.21 4.74
CA ILE A 442 19.34 19.57 3.31
C ILE A 442 19.18 21.08 3.16
N PHE A 443 18.37 21.70 4.02
CA PHE A 443 18.08 23.13 3.97
C PHE A 443 19.05 23.99 4.80
N SER A 444 19.92 23.40 5.64
CA SER A 444 20.85 24.18 6.48
C SER A 444 21.78 25.10 5.69
N GLY A 445 22.21 24.69 4.49
CA GLY A 445 23.01 25.57 3.62
C GLY A 445 22.25 26.82 3.16
N GLN A 446 20.94 26.69 2.89
CA GLN A 446 20.07 27.80 2.52
C GLN A 446 19.76 28.69 3.74
N ILE A 447 19.59 28.08 4.92
CA ILE A 447 19.39 28.80 6.17
C ILE A 447 20.65 29.62 6.51
N LEU A 448 21.84 29.05 6.34
CA LEU A 448 23.11 29.76 6.54
C LEU A 448 23.21 30.97 5.61
N ALA A 449 22.97 30.79 4.31
CA ALA A 449 22.99 31.87 3.32
C ALA A 449 21.95 32.96 3.63
N PHE A 450 20.76 32.59 4.11
CA PHE A 450 19.73 33.54 4.55
C PHE A 450 20.16 34.34 5.79
N ILE A 451 20.79 33.69 6.76
CA ILE A 451 21.32 34.34 7.97
C ILE A 451 22.45 35.29 7.60
N GLU A 452 23.37 34.88 6.73
CA GLU A 452 24.46 35.73 6.23
C GLU A 452 23.94 36.96 5.47
N GLY A 453 22.88 36.81 4.67
CA GLY A 453 22.23 37.92 3.96
C GLY A 453 21.40 38.85 4.84
N SER A 454 20.88 38.37 5.97
CA SER A 454 20.03 39.16 6.89
C SER A 454 20.83 39.83 8.02
N PHE A 455 21.95 39.25 8.44
CA PHE A 455 22.86 39.78 9.45
C PHE A 455 24.07 40.48 8.79
N SER A 456 23.80 41.50 7.97
CA SER A 456 24.84 42.38 7.42
C SER A 456 25.14 43.56 8.36
N SER A 457 25.67 43.31 9.56
CA SER A 457 26.22 44.38 10.39
C SER A 457 27.43 43.92 11.21
N GLU A 458 28.61 44.39 10.79
CA GLU A 458 29.90 44.67 11.49
C GLU A 458 30.42 43.83 12.68
N TRP A 459 29.69 42.88 13.25
CA TRP A 459 29.98 42.30 14.57
C TRP A 459 30.51 40.87 14.54
N ILE A 460 30.32 40.11 13.46
CA ILE A 460 30.74 38.69 13.38
C ILE A 460 31.41 38.41 12.02
N GLU A 461 32.66 37.95 12.06
CA GLU A 461 33.35 37.41 10.88
C GLU A 461 32.59 36.20 10.31
N THR A 462 32.35 36.20 8.99
CA THR A 462 31.63 35.15 8.25
C THR A 462 32.14 33.73 8.54
N VAL A 463 33.45 33.59 8.75
CA VAL A 463 34.09 32.31 9.11
C VAL A 463 33.63 31.80 10.48
N ARG A 464 33.56 32.68 11.49
CA ARG A 464 33.09 32.31 12.83
C ARG A 464 31.60 31.98 12.84
N LEU A 465 30.80 32.71 12.06
CA LEU A 465 29.36 32.45 11.91
C LEU A 465 29.10 31.04 11.34
N ASN A 466 29.86 30.63 10.34
CA ASN A 466 29.77 29.30 9.73
C ASN A 466 30.05 28.17 10.76
N TYR A 467 31.13 28.26 11.55
CA TYR A 467 31.41 27.25 12.60
C TYR A 467 30.35 27.22 13.70
N ILE A 468 29.88 28.38 14.14
CA ILE A 468 28.82 28.46 15.17
C ILE A 468 27.53 27.84 14.63
N PHE A 469 27.15 28.15 13.40
CA PHE A 469 25.95 27.62 12.75
C PHE A 469 25.98 26.10 12.65
N TRP A 470 27.05 25.52 12.10
CA TRP A 470 27.17 24.05 12.01
C TRP A 470 27.32 23.39 13.37
N GLY A 471 27.89 24.07 14.37
CA GLY A 471 27.92 23.60 15.75
C GLY A 471 26.51 23.48 16.34
N VAL A 472 25.67 24.51 16.15
CA VAL A 472 24.27 24.52 16.60
C VAL A 472 23.43 23.49 15.85
N ILE A 473 23.51 23.44 14.52
CA ILE A 473 22.81 22.44 13.71
C ILE A 473 23.27 21.03 14.08
N GLY A 474 24.58 20.82 14.25
CA GLY A 474 25.15 19.55 14.66
C GLY A 474 24.63 19.10 16.03
N LEU A 475 24.49 20.01 16.99
CA LEU A 475 23.91 19.71 18.30
C LEU A 475 22.42 19.31 18.20
N ILE A 476 21.62 20.05 17.41
CA ILE A 476 20.20 19.74 17.19
C ILE A 476 20.06 18.37 16.53
N VAL A 477 20.81 18.13 15.44
CA VAL A 477 20.81 16.85 14.71
C VAL A 477 21.26 15.71 15.62
N LEU A 478 22.25 15.92 16.49
CA LEU A 478 22.71 14.90 17.43
C LEU A 478 21.59 14.46 18.38
N VAL A 479 20.84 15.40 18.95
CA VAL A 479 19.69 15.08 19.82
C VAL A 479 18.65 14.25 19.06
N MET A 480 18.37 14.61 17.80
CA MET A 480 17.43 13.87 16.96
C MET A 480 17.94 12.49 16.58
N LEU A 481 19.24 12.33 16.28
CA LEU A 481 19.86 11.05 16.00
C LEU A 481 19.83 10.11 17.20
N VAL A 482 20.05 10.63 18.41
CA VAL A 482 19.92 9.84 19.65
C VAL A 482 18.48 9.38 19.85
N ALA A 483 17.48 10.24 19.60
CA ALA A 483 16.07 9.88 19.68
C ALA A 483 15.70 8.80 18.65
N LEU A 484 16.19 8.94 17.42
CA LEU A 484 15.98 8.02 16.31
C LEU A 484 16.61 6.65 16.61
N TRP A 485 17.86 6.64 17.07
CA TRP A 485 18.56 5.43 17.48
C TRP A 485 17.82 4.70 18.60
N ARG A 486 17.28 5.43 19.58
CA ARG A 486 16.47 4.86 20.67
C ARG A 486 15.19 4.21 20.14
N ASN A 487 14.44 4.91 19.28
CA ASN A 487 13.19 4.41 18.72
C ASN A 487 13.41 3.18 17.83
N VAL A 488 14.46 3.18 17.02
CA VAL A 488 14.86 2.04 16.19
C VAL A 488 15.31 0.85 17.04
N THR A 489 16.13 1.08 18.07
CA THR A 489 16.58 0.01 18.98
C THR A 489 15.41 -0.62 19.75
N ALA A 490 14.40 0.17 20.11
CA ALA A 490 13.17 -0.34 20.74
C ALA A 490 12.35 -1.23 19.79
N ILE A 491 12.22 -0.85 18.51
CA ILE A 491 11.57 -1.69 17.49
C ILE A 491 12.37 -2.99 17.30
N VAL A 492 13.70 -2.89 17.20
CA VAL A 492 14.59 -4.05 17.06
C VAL A 492 14.46 -5.01 18.24
N MET A 493 14.31 -4.50 19.47
CA MET A 493 14.08 -5.33 20.67
C MET A 493 12.76 -6.10 20.56
N ILE A 494 11.65 -5.41 20.29
CA ILE A 494 10.32 -6.03 20.13
C ILE A 494 10.32 -7.05 18.99
N LEU A 495 11.01 -6.73 17.88
CA LEU A 495 11.13 -7.63 16.74
C LEU A 495 11.98 -8.85 17.07
N ALA A 496 13.08 -8.69 17.82
CA ALA A 496 13.93 -9.79 18.22
C ALA A 496 13.25 -10.75 19.21
N GLU A 497 12.43 -10.23 20.13
CA GLU A 497 11.61 -11.03 21.04
C GLU A 497 10.54 -11.83 20.27
N SER A 498 9.79 -11.16 19.39
CA SER A 498 8.74 -11.82 18.59
C SER A 498 9.29 -12.82 17.57
N LEU A 499 10.48 -12.60 17.01
CA LEU A 499 11.15 -13.55 16.11
C LEU A 499 11.87 -14.68 16.87
N GLY A 500 12.27 -14.44 18.12
CA GLY A 500 12.96 -15.40 18.99
C GLY A 500 12.07 -16.57 19.40
N GLU A 501 10.76 -16.37 19.57
CA GLU A 501 9.81 -17.43 19.94
C GLU A 501 9.62 -18.51 18.85
N GLY A 502 9.84 -18.16 17.58
CA GLY A 502 9.60 -19.05 16.44
C GLY A 502 10.85 -19.68 15.80
N THR A 503 12.06 -19.34 16.26
CA THR A 503 13.32 -19.75 15.61
C THR A 503 14.30 -20.44 16.57
N ARG A 504 15.21 -21.27 16.04
CA ARG A 504 16.27 -21.93 16.83
C ARG A 504 17.40 -20.98 17.27
N LEU A 505 17.37 -19.72 16.84
CA LEU A 505 18.39 -18.73 17.16
C LEU A 505 18.00 -17.98 18.43
N PRO A 506 18.93 -17.77 19.37
CA PRO A 506 18.62 -17.00 20.57
C PRO A 506 18.28 -15.54 20.21
N ALA A 507 17.27 -14.98 20.86
CA ALA A 507 16.78 -13.62 20.63
C ALA A 507 17.90 -12.57 20.73
N SER A 508 18.95 -12.82 21.52
CA SER A 508 20.13 -11.95 21.65
C SER A 508 20.95 -11.82 20.36
N VAL A 509 21.08 -12.89 19.58
CA VAL A 509 21.81 -12.88 18.29
C VAL A 509 21.00 -12.13 17.25
N ILE A 510 19.67 -12.33 17.25
CA ILE A 510 18.74 -11.63 16.37
C ILE A 510 18.75 -10.13 16.69
N TYR A 511 18.65 -9.77 17.97
CA TYR A 511 18.73 -8.38 18.46
C TYR A 511 20.03 -7.70 18.03
N ASN A 512 21.18 -8.34 18.30
CA ASN A 512 22.47 -7.76 17.93
C ASN A 512 22.64 -7.63 16.42
N GLY A 513 22.16 -8.60 15.63
CA GLY A 513 22.19 -8.55 14.17
C GLY A 513 21.31 -7.43 13.60
N LEU A 514 20.05 -7.34 14.02
CA LEU A 514 19.14 -6.27 13.60
C LEU A 514 19.62 -4.89 14.06
N ARG A 515 20.20 -4.79 15.26
CA ARG A 515 20.77 -3.54 15.77
C ARG A 515 21.98 -3.10 14.94
N ALA A 516 22.86 -4.01 14.56
CA ALA A 516 23.99 -3.72 13.68
C ALA A 516 23.52 -3.26 12.28
N ILE A 517 22.57 -3.96 11.67
CA ILE A 517 22.00 -3.59 10.37
C ILE A 517 21.35 -2.19 10.44
N SER A 518 20.59 -1.93 11.50
CA SER A 518 19.95 -0.64 11.73
C SER A 518 20.98 0.49 11.91
N ALA A 519 22.11 0.21 12.57
CA ALA A 519 23.21 1.17 12.71
C ALA A 519 23.82 1.52 11.35
N VAL A 520 24.05 0.51 10.51
CA VAL A 520 24.63 0.69 9.18
C VAL A 520 23.68 1.48 8.28
N LEU A 521 22.38 1.14 8.27
CA LEU A 521 21.37 1.85 7.49
C LEU A 521 21.23 3.32 7.92
N LEU A 522 21.21 3.57 9.23
CA LEU A 522 21.11 4.92 9.79
C LEU A 522 22.38 5.74 9.54
N GLY A 523 23.55 5.11 9.62
CA GLY A 523 24.83 5.72 9.26
C GLY A 523 24.94 6.07 7.77
N TYR A 524 24.51 5.16 6.90
CA TYR A 524 24.44 5.40 5.45
C TYR A 524 23.46 6.52 5.11
N TRP A 525 22.27 6.51 5.71
CA TRP A 525 21.26 7.57 5.53
C TRP A 525 21.79 8.94 5.98
N LEU A 526 22.46 9.01 7.13
CA LEU A 526 23.07 10.25 7.60
C LEU A 526 24.18 10.72 6.66
N TYR A 527 25.07 9.81 6.22
CA TYR A 527 26.14 10.12 5.27
C TYR A 527 25.61 10.67 3.94
N ALA A 528 24.53 10.10 3.41
CA ALA A 528 23.92 10.51 2.15
C ALA A 528 23.34 11.94 2.19
N ILE A 529 22.96 12.40 3.38
CA ILE A 529 22.32 13.70 3.59
C ILE A 529 23.32 14.75 4.12
N LEU A 530 24.44 14.31 4.71
CA LEU A 530 25.42 15.21 5.28
C LEU A 530 26.08 16.07 4.18
N PRO A 531 26.04 17.41 4.28
CA PRO A 531 26.66 18.30 3.32
C PRO A 531 28.18 18.37 3.56
N ILE A 532 28.90 17.31 3.18
CA ILE A 532 30.33 17.09 3.47
C ILE A 532 31.21 18.25 3.00
N ASN A 533 30.81 18.95 1.93
CA ASN A 533 31.55 20.07 1.34
C ASN A 533 31.39 21.40 2.09
N ALA A 534 30.52 21.49 3.11
CA ALA A 534 30.20 22.74 3.80
C ALA A 534 31.27 23.20 4.81
N LEU A 535 32.08 22.27 5.32
CA LEU A 535 33.19 22.54 6.24
C LEU A 535 34.49 21.89 5.73
N PRO A 536 35.66 22.49 5.99
CA PRO A 536 36.94 21.82 5.76
C PRO A 536 37.00 20.53 6.61
N GLY A 537 37.69 19.49 6.11
CA GLY A 537 37.61 18.13 6.66
C GLY A 537 37.87 18.00 8.18
N TRP A 538 38.63 18.92 8.79
CA TRP A 538 38.85 18.95 10.24
C TRP A 538 37.65 19.47 11.06
N GLY A 539 36.78 20.29 10.47
CA GLY A 539 35.57 20.81 11.13
C GLY A 539 34.58 19.70 11.49
N TRP A 540 34.39 18.73 10.59
CA TRP A 540 33.57 17.54 10.85
C TRP A 540 34.16 16.64 11.93
N VAL A 541 35.49 16.55 12.04
CA VAL A 541 36.17 15.79 13.09
C VAL A 541 35.92 16.41 14.47
N VAL A 542 35.98 17.74 14.57
CA VAL A 542 35.69 18.47 15.83
C VAL A 542 34.24 18.30 16.26
N ILE A 543 33.29 18.43 15.32
CA ILE A 543 31.86 18.21 15.60
C ILE A 543 31.60 16.75 16.00
N GLY A 544 32.24 15.80 15.32
CA GLY A 544 32.16 14.37 15.66
C GLY A 544 32.72 14.05 17.05
N ALA A 545 33.85 14.66 17.44
CA ALA A 545 34.43 14.52 18.76
C ALA A 545 33.53 15.14 19.85
N ALA A 546 32.97 16.32 19.60
CA ALA A 546 32.01 16.96 20.51
C ALA A 546 30.73 16.10 20.67
N ALA A 547 30.24 15.52 19.58
CA ALA A 547 29.10 14.61 19.61
C ALA A 547 29.39 13.35 20.44
N LEU A 548 30.58 12.75 20.31
CA LEU A 548 31.02 11.62 21.13
C LEU A 548 31.06 11.95 22.62
N VAL A 549 31.55 13.13 22.98
CA VAL A 549 31.56 13.61 24.37
C VAL A 549 30.14 13.80 24.91
N VAL A 550 29.23 14.39 24.13
CA VAL A 550 27.82 14.55 24.53
C VAL A 550 27.16 13.18 24.70
N VAL A 551 27.40 12.22 23.80
CA VAL A 551 26.88 10.85 23.91
C VAL A 551 27.44 10.15 25.16
N ALA A 552 28.73 10.30 25.47
CA ALA A 552 29.35 9.71 26.65
C ALA A 552 28.84 10.32 27.97
N ILE A 553 28.59 11.63 28.01
CA ILE A 553 28.02 12.31 29.18
C ILE A 553 26.57 11.87 29.42
N PHE A 554 25.78 11.77 28.35
CA PHE A 554 24.36 11.40 28.44
C PHE A 554 24.10 9.89 28.53
N SER A 555 25.08 9.03 28.19
CA SER A 555 24.91 7.57 28.29
C SER A 555 24.67 7.10 29.72
N SER A 556 25.19 7.80 30.73
CA SER A 556 24.98 7.46 32.15
C SER A 556 23.55 7.77 32.63
N ARG A 557 22.96 8.90 32.19
CA ARG A 557 21.56 9.26 32.46
C ARG A 557 20.57 8.41 31.68
N LEU A 558 20.95 7.93 30.49
CA LEU A 558 20.14 7.03 29.67
C LEU A 558 19.97 5.64 30.31
N VAL A 559 21.00 5.12 30.98
CA VAL A 559 20.92 3.84 31.72
C VAL A 559 20.01 3.97 32.95
N TYR A 560 20.08 5.10 33.66
CA TYR A 560 19.18 5.36 34.79
C TYR A 560 17.72 5.39 34.34
N TRP A 561 17.40 6.13 33.27
CA TRP A 561 16.06 6.17 32.67
C TRP A 561 15.60 4.81 32.13
N HIS A 562 16.52 3.98 31.61
CA HIS A 562 16.23 2.62 31.17
C HIS A 562 15.81 1.72 32.34
N SER A 563 16.45 1.84 33.50
CA SER A 563 16.06 1.05 34.68
C SER A 563 14.68 1.45 35.21
N THR A 564 14.37 2.75 35.20
CA THR A 564 13.06 3.28 35.65
C THR A 564 11.95 2.94 34.65
N TRP A 565 12.21 2.99 33.35
CA TRP A 565 11.25 2.57 32.34
C TRP A 565 11.01 1.07 32.34
N GLN A 566 12.02 0.25 32.60
CA GLN A 566 11.86 -1.20 32.64
C GLN A 566 11.06 -1.65 33.86
N SER A 567 11.23 -0.99 35.01
CA SER A 567 10.38 -1.23 36.19
C SER A 567 8.95 -0.69 35.96
N SER A 568 8.79 0.52 35.40
CA SER A 568 7.46 1.08 35.11
C SER A 568 6.72 0.30 34.03
N VAL A 569 7.42 -0.25 33.04
CA VAL A 569 6.82 -1.08 32.00
C VAL A 569 6.52 -2.48 32.53
N GLN A 570 7.31 -3.06 33.45
CA GLN A 570 6.93 -4.32 34.12
C GLN A 570 5.79 -4.14 35.14
N ASP A 571 5.70 -2.99 35.79
CA ASP A 571 4.61 -2.64 36.71
C ASP A 571 3.31 -2.34 35.95
N VAL A 572 3.39 -1.74 34.75
CA VAL A 572 2.24 -1.49 33.86
C VAL A 572 1.91 -2.70 32.96
N LEU A 573 2.87 -3.58 32.63
CA LEU A 573 2.61 -4.86 31.95
C LEU A 573 2.00 -5.92 32.89
N ARG A 574 1.97 -5.67 34.20
CA ARG A 574 1.10 -6.40 35.13
C ARG A 574 -0.37 -5.97 35.01
N GLU A 575 -0.66 -4.82 34.40
CA GLU A 575 -2.00 -4.43 33.96
C GLU A 575 -2.23 -4.89 32.52
N ASP A 576 -2.42 -6.21 32.36
CA ASP A 576 -2.87 -6.81 31.10
C ASP A 576 -4.41 -6.75 31.04
N PRO A 577 -5.04 -6.04 30.07
CA PRO A 577 -6.50 -5.94 29.97
C PRO A 577 -7.20 -7.25 29.59
N ASP A 578 -6.44 -8.28 29.16
CA ASP A 578 -6.99 -9.53 28.61
C ASP A 578 -6.76 -10.77 29.50
N ARG A 579 -6.47 -10.60 30.80
CA ARG A 579 -6.42 -11.68 31.81
C ARG A 579 -7.55 -11.65 32.86
N PRO A 580 -8.85 -11.57 32.50
CA PRO A 580 -9.93 -11.45 33.48
C PRO A 580 -10.14 -12.67 34.40
N SER A 581 -9.43 -13.78 34.22
CA SER A 581 -9.51 -14.94 35.13
C SER A 581 -8.43 -14.98 36.22
N GLY A 582 -7.21 -14.47 35.97
CA GLY A 582 -6.09 -14.59 36.92
C GLY A 582 -6.01 -13.46 37.95
N VAL A 583 -6.13 -12.20 37.49
CA VAL A 583 -6.11 -11.00 38.35
C VAL A 583 -7.34 -10.94 39.25
N ARG A 584 -8.49 -11.47 38.77
CA ARG A 584 -9.71 -11.61 39.57
C ARG A 584 -9.53 -12.58 40.74
N THR A 585 -8.85 -13.70 40.54
CA THR A 585 -8.57 -14.64 41.62
C THR A 585 -7.61 -14.05 42.64
N GLU A 586 -6.58 -13.28 42.22
CA GLU A 586 -5.68 -12.60 43.16
C GLU A 586 -6.34 -11.42 43.90
N ALA A 587 -7.14 -10.59 43.22
CA ALA A 587 -7.89 -9.50 43.85
C ALA A 587 -8.95 -10.03 44.82
N ARG A 588 -9.64 -11.12 44.45
CA ARG A 588 -10.59 -11.82 45.32
C ARG A 588 -9.89 -12.46 46.51
N ASN A 589 -8.75 -13.10 46.32
CA ASN A 589 -7.95 -13.64 47.42
C ASN A 589 -7.42 -12.54 48.36
N ALA A 590 -7.06 -11.36 47.84
CA ALA A 590 -6.64 -10.22 48.64
C ALA A 590 -7.81 -9.58 49.41
N LEU A 591 -8.99 -9.51 48.80
CA LEU A 591 -10.24 -9.12 49.46
C LEU A 591 -10.64 -10.12 50.55
N ASP A 592 -10.62 -11.42 50.25
CA ASP A 592 -10.94 -12.49 51.20
C ASP A 592 -9.97 -12.49 52.39
N GLN A 593 -8.65 -12.29 52.18
CA GLN A 593 -7.67 -12.14 53.26
C GLN A 593 -7.91 -10.90 54.13
N GLY A 594 -8.40 -9.79 53.55
CA GLY A 594 -8.78 -8.60 54.30
C GLY A 594 -10.11 -8.76 55.07
N LEU A 595 -11.00 -9.63 54.59
CA LEU A 595 -12.33 -9.88 55.15
C LEU A 595 -12.35 -10.96 56.25
N GLU A 596 -11.34 -11.84 56.30
CA GLU A 596 -11.16 -12.82 57.40
C GLU A 596 -11.09 -12.15 58.79
N GLY A 597 -10.62 -10.90 58.86
CA GLY A 597 -10.60 -10.11 60.11
C GLY A 597 -11.95 -9.51 60.51
N TRP A 598 -12.96 -9.53 59.62
CA TRP A 598 -14.25 -8.83 59.79
C TRP A 598 -15.48 -9.76 59.76
N ASP A 599 -15.28 -11.08 59.73
CA ASP A 599 -16.36 -12.10 59.69
C ASP A 599 -17.34 -11.87 58.52
N MET A 600 -16.81 -11.45 57.37
CA MET A 600 -17.56 -11.19 56.13
C MET A 600 -16.98 -12.03 54.99
N ARG A 601 -17.84 -12.45 54.06
CA ARG A 601 -17.47 -13.30 52.92
C ARG A 601 -18.06 -12.79 51.62
N LEU A 602 -17.39 -13.14 50.53
CA LEU A 602 -17.81 -12.84 49.17
C LEU A 602 -18.41 -14.07 48.51
N ASP A 603 -19.59 -13.91 47.92
CA ASP A 603 -20.28 -14.97 47.18
C ASP A 603 -20.65 -14.51 45.77
N ASP A 604 -20.42 -15.38 44.78
CA ASP A 604 -20.81 -15.11 43.39
C ASP A 604 -22.15 -15.76 43.11
N TYR A 605 -23.10 -14.97 42.63
CA TYR A 605 -24.38 -15.47 42.17
C TYR A 605 -24.60 -15.11 40.70
N THR A 606 -24.75 -16.12 39.83
CA THR A 606 -25.12 -15.88 38.42
C THR A 606 -26.63 -15.89 38.30
N VAL A 607 -27.20 -14.83 37.73
CA VAL A 607 -28.64 -14.67 37.53
C VAL A 607 -29.10 -15.67 36.47
N PRO A 608 -29.98 -16.63 36.83
CA PRO A 608 -30.51 -17.60 35.89
C PRO A 608 -31.27 -16.94 34.74
N ASP A 609 -31.33 -17.63 33.59
CA ASP A 609 -31.99 -17.10 32.40
C ASP A 609 -33.51 -16.91 32.57
N ASP A 610 -34.09 -17.62 33.53
CA ASP A 610 -35.51 -17.69 33.90
C ASP A 610 -35.85 -17.00 35.24
N ALA A 611 -34.94 -16.17 35.75
CA ALA A 611 -35.13 -15.42 36.99
C ALA A 611 -36.33 -14.46 36.89
N ALA A 612 -37.35 -14.62 37.75
CA ALA A 612 -38.54 -13.75 37.72
C ALA A 612 -38.26 -12.29 38.08
N TYR A 613 -37.12 -12.01 38.72
CA TYR A 613 -36.65 -10.67 39.08
C TYR A 613 -35.72 -10.05 38.03
N ALA A 614 -35.44 -10.74 36.92
CA ALA A 614 -34.71 -10.17 35.80
C ALA A 614 -35.46 -8.95 35.24
N GLY A 615 -34.77 -7.83 35.10
CA GLY A 615 -35.30 -6.52 34.69
C GLY A 615 -35.66 -5.58 35.84
N ASN A 616 -35.68 -6.07 37.09
CA ASN A 616 -35.93 -5.24 38.28
C ASN A 616 -34.69 -4.43 38.67
N ASP A 617 -34.93 -3.26 39.27
CA ASP A 617 -33.88 -2.43 39.85
C ASP A 617 -33.42 -3.02 41.20
N LEU A 618 -32.14 -2.84 41.56
CA LEU A 618 -31.59 -3.32 42.84
C LEU A 618 -32.35 -2.81 44.08
N ALA A 619 -32.94 -1.62 44.01
CA ALA A 619 -33.82 -1.09 45.07
C ALA A 619 -35.07 -1.95 45.30
N GLN A 620 -35.64 -2.53 44.24
CA GLN A 620 -36.84 -3.36 44.32
C GLN A 620 -36.54 -4.72 44.94
N LEU A 621 -35.34 -5.24 44.72
CA LEU A 621 -34.86 -6.49 45.33
C LEU A 621 -34.53 -6.32 46.81
N ALA A 622 -34.15 -5.11 47.23
CA ALA A 622 -33.93 -4.74 48.63
C ALA A 622 -32.99 -5.72 49.38
N ILE A 623 -31.98 -6.26 48.68
CA ILE A 623 -31.07 -7.30 49.19
C ILE A 623 -30.36 -6.88 50.50
N PRO A 624 -29.83 -5.64 50.62
CA PRO A 624 -29.17 -5.20 51.86
C PRO A 624 -30.08 -5.16 53.07
N SER A 625 -31.33 -4.71 52.91
CA SER A 625 -32.28 -4.58 54.02
C SER A 625 -32.98 -5.88 54.37
N ARG A 626 -33.13 -6.81 53.42
CA ARG A 626 -33.78 -8.11 53.63
C ARG A 626 -32.85 -9.18 54.18
N PHE A 627 -31.60 -9.23 53.70
CA PHE A 627 -30.69 -10.35 53.96
C PHE A 627 -29.39 -9.93 54.64
N GLY A 628 -29.20 -8.63 54.91
CA GLY A 628 -27.97 -8.12 55.51
C GLY A 628 -26.73 -8.29 54.63
N CYS A 629 -26.92 -8.38 53.31
CA CYS A 629 -25.85 -8.56 52.32
C CYS A 629 -25.92 -7.48 51.24
N SER A 630 -24.75 -6.99 50.82
CA SER A 630 -24.64 -5.91 49.83
C SER A 630 -24.17 -6.45 48.49
N VAL A 631 -24.73 -5.93 47.40
CA VAL A 631 -24.24 -6.21 46.03
C VAL A 631 -23.13 -5.21 45.73
N ILE A 632 -21.90 -5.69 45.61
CA ILE A 632 -20.73 -4.82 45.37
C ILE A 632 -20.48 -4.66 43.87
N GLU A 633 -20.65 -5.73 43.11
CA GLU A 633 -20.35 -5.74 41.68
C GLU A 633 -21.42 -6.50 40.90
N VAL A 634 -21.68 -6.02 39.68
CA VAL A 634 -22.48 -6.72 38.68
C VAL A 634 -21.64 -6.87 37.42
N GLU A 635 -21.33 -8.11 37.02
CA GLU A 635 -20.64 -8.39 35.77
C GLU A 635 -21.65 -8.72 34.68
N ARG A 636 -21.63 -7.96 33.58
CA ARG A 636 -22.47 -8.17 32.40
C ARG A 636 -21.61 -8.36 31.17
N ASN A 637 -21.71 -9.52 30.51
CA ASN A 637 -20.96 -9.83 29.28
C ASN A 637 -19.44 -9.55 29.40
N GLY A 638 -18.84 -9.82 30.56
CA GLY A 638 -17.42 -9.57 30.84
C GLY A 638 -17.07 -8.14 31.24
N TYR A 639 -18.04 -7.23 31.36
CA TYR A 639 -17.83 -5.87 31.90
C TYR A 639 -18.30 -5.78 33.35
N VAL A 640 -17.40 -5.35 34.24
CA VAL A 640 -17.70 -5.18 35.67
C VAL A 640 -18.30 -3.79 35.92
N ILE A 641 -19.51 -3.77 36.51
CA ILE A 641 -20.20 -2.57 36.96
C ILE A 641 -20.02 -2.49 38.48
N THR A 642 -19.10 -1.63 38.93
CA THR A 642 -18.81 -1.40 40.36
C THR A 642 -19.68 -0.32 41.01
N ARG A 643 -20.44 0.43 40.20
CA ARG A 643 -21.41 1.41 40.69
C ARG A 643 -22.78 0.75 40.84
N THR A 644 -22.97 0.00 41.92
CA THR A 644 -24.23 -0.67 42.25
C THR A 644 -25.22 0.28 42.93
N GLY A 645 -25.73 1.23 42.16
CA GLY A 645 -26.79 2.16 42.60
C GLY A 645 -28.16 1.49 42.74
N PRO A 646 -29.10 2.09 43.50
CA PRO A 646 -30.46 1.56 43.66
C PRO A 646 -31.27 1.46 42.35
N ASP A 647 -30.88 2.22 41.33
CA ASP A 647 -31.43 2.29 39.97
C ASP A 647 -30.85 1.24 39.01
N LEU A 648 -29.83 0.49 39.43
CA LEU A 648 -29.16 -0.48 38.56
C LEU A 648 -30.05 -1.72 38.37
N ARG A 649 -30.39 -2.01 37.11
CA ARG A 649 -31.16 -3.18 36.68
C ARG A 649 -30.32 -4.42 36.51
N ILE A 650 -30.85 -5.53 36.99
CA ILE A 650 -30.27 -6.86 36.85
C ILE A 650 -30.87 -7.58 35.65
N TYR A 651 -30.06 -8.24 34.83
CA TYR A 651 -30.50 -9.00 33.65
C TYR A 651 -30.08 -10.48 33.74
N PRO A 652 -30.71 -11.35 32.93
CA PRO A 652 -30.28 -12.73 32.75
C PRO A 652 -28.78 -12.82 32.40
N GLY A 653 -28.05 -13.73 33.05
CA GLY A 653 -26.62 -13.92 32.84
C GLY A 653 -25.70 -12.91 33.52
N ASP A 654 -26.24 -11.89 34.22
CA ASP A 654 -25.44 -11.03 35.09
C ASP A 654 -24.84 -11.86 36.25
N LYS A 655 -23.58 -11.63 36.61
CA LYS A 655 -22.98 -12.20 37.84
C LYS A 655 -22.92 -11.14 38.93
N LEU A 656 -23.61 -11.40 40.02
CA LEU A 656 -23.68 -10.55 41.20
C LEU A 656 -22.63 -10.99 42.21
N LEU A 657 -21.79 -10.08 42.66
CA LEU A 657 -20.88 -10.29 43.79
C LEU A 657 -21.54 -9.77 45.06
N LEU A 658 -21.89 -10.69 45.96
CA LEU A 658 -22.55 -10.42 47.23
C LEU A 658 -21.51 -10.40 48.36
N LEU A 659 -21.58 -9.41 49.25
CA LEU A 659 -20.80 -9.33 50.48
C LEU A 659 -21.72 -9.38 51.70
N GLY A 660 -21.44 -10.29 52.62
CA GLY A 660 -22.17 -10.38 53.89
C GLY A 660 -21.67 -11.50 54.78
N LYS A 661 -22.43 -11.78 55.85
CA LYS A 661 -22.17 -12.94 56.73
C LYS A 661 -22.75 -14.22 56.11
N ASP A 662 -22.20 -15.38 56.47
CA ASP A 662 -22.62 -16.68 55.93
C ASP A 662 -24.15 -16.89 55.97
N GLN A 663 -24.80 -16.54 57.08
CA GLN A 663 -26.25 -16.69 57.23
C GLN A 663 -27.05 -15.78 56.28
N GLY A 664 -26.57 -14.56 56.06
CA GLY A 664 -27.20 -13.60 55.15
C GLY A 664 -27.01 -14.00 53.68
N LEU A 665 -25.81 -14.48 53.34
CA LEU A 665 -25.48 -14.91 51.97
C LEU A 665 -26.29 -16.15 51.57
N ALA A 666 -26.43 -17.12 52.48
CA ALA A 666 -27.27 -18.29 52.26
C ALA A 666 -28.75 -17.91 52.04
N ALA A 667 -29.30 -17.04 52.89
CA ALA A 667 -30.67 -16.57 52.76
C ALA A 667 -30.92 -15.78 51.46
N ALA A 668 -29.94 -14.95 51.04
CA ALA A 668 -30.01 -14.23 49.78
C ALA A 668 -29.97 -15.18 48.58
N ARG A 669 -29.10 -16.21 48.62
CA ARG A 669 -28.98 -17.22 47.57
C ARG A 669 -30.27 -18.03 47.42
N ASP A 670 -30.84 -18.50 48.52
CA ASP A 670 -32.10 -19.27 48.51
C ASP A 670 -33.26 -18.43 47.96
N PHE A 671 -33.31 -17.13 48.28
CA PHE A 671 -34.30 -16.21 47.70
C PHE A 671 -34.12 -16.04 46.19
N LEU A 672 -32.87 -15.83 45.74
CA LEU A 672 -32.54 -15.61 44.33
C LEU A 672 -32.74 -16.89 43.47
N GLN A 673 -32.64 -18.07 44.07
CA GLN A 673 -32.93 -19.36 43.43
C GLN A 673 -34.41 -19.77 43.53
N GLY A 674 -35.11 -19.37 44.58
CA GLY A 674 -36.53 -19.67 44.79
C GLY A 674 -37.49 -18.84 43.96
N THR A 675 -37.00 -17.77 43.31
CA THR A 675 -37.78 -16.89 42.41
C THR A 675 -37.62 -17.23 40.93
N THR A 676 -37.01 -18.36 40.62
CA THR A 676 -37.01 -18.93 39.27
C THR A 676 -38.44 -19.34 38.93
N LYS A 677 -39.00 -18.83 37.81
CA LYS A 677 -40.34 -19.26 37.39
C LYS A 677 -40.28 -20.78 37.14
N THR A 678 -41.05 -21.56 37.89
CA THR A 678 -41.53 -22.84 37.38
C THR A 678 -42.40 -22.52 36.17
N VAL A 679 -41.79 -22.47 34.99
CA VAL A 679 -42.47 -22.25 33.72
C VAL A 679 -43.24 -23.53 33.41
N ASP A 680 -44.53 -23.49 33.74
CA ASP A 680 -45.55 -24.31 33.10
C ASP A 680 -45.37 -24.27 31.58
N GLU A 681 -45.56 -25.44 30.98
CA GLU A 681 -45.64 -25.67 29.54
C GLU A 681 -46.47 -24.57 28.84
N THR A 682 -45.85 -23.79 27.93
CA THR A 682 -46.41 -23.36 26.62
C THR A 682 -45.54 -22.27 25.95
N SER A 683 -45.03 -22.59 24.74
CA SER A 683 -44.66 -21.71 23.59
C SER A 683 -43.86 -20.40 23.86
N ASP A 684 -42.65 -20.16 23.35
CA ASP A 684 -42.19 -20.31 21.96
C ASP A 684 -40.66 -20.44 21.84
N GLU A 685 -40.27 -21.17 20.79
CA GLU A 685 -38.97 -21.76 20.46
C GLU A 685 -37.83 -20.80 20.07
N PHE A 686 -36.62 -21.12 20.53
CA PHE A 686 -35.38 -20.88 19.80
C PHE A 686 -34.82 -22.22 19.30
N SER A 687 -35.27 -22.65 18.12
CA SER A 687 -34.94 -23.95 17.54
C SER A 687 -33.73 -23.88 16.60
N GLY A 688 -32.52 -24.07 17.13
CA GLY A 688 -31.31 -24.22 16.32
C GLY A 688 -31.34 -25.50 15.48
N SER A 689 -30.88 -25.44 14.23
CA SER A 689 -30.79 -26.60 13.34
C SER A 689 -29.54 -27.45 13.65
N ILE A 690 -29.73 -28.77 13.77
CA ILE A 690 -28.69 -29.75 14.09
C ILE A 690 -28.54 -30.70 12.91
N LEU A 691 -27.33 -31.22 12.72
CA LEU A 691 -26.98 -32.13 11.64
C LEU A 691 -26.82 -33.55 12.21
N GLN A 692 -27.61 -34.52 11.73
CA GLN A 692 -27.57 -35.90 12.20
C GLN A 692 -27.54 -36.89 11.04
N THR A 693 -26.92 -38.05 11.27
CA THR A 693 -26.92 -39.17 10.31
C THR A 693 -27.87 -40.26 10.81
N HIS A 694 -28.79 -40.71 9.95
CA HIS A 694 -29.73 -41.80 10.27
C HIS A 694 -29.67 -42.90 9.22
N ALA A 695 -29.56 -44.15 9.68
CA ALA A 695 -29.64 -45.32 8.82
C ALA A 695 -31.09 -45.60 8.41
N VAL A 696 -31.32 -45.87 7.13
CA VAL A 696 -32.65 -46.17 6.56
C VAL A 696 -33.01 -47.64 6.86
N PRO A 697 -34.05 -47.90 7.67
CA PRO A 697 -34.51 -49.26 7.93
C PRO A 697 -35.18 -49.87 6.69
N ALA A 698 -35.24 -51.20 6.61
CA ALA A 698 -36.04 -51.91 5.60
C ALA A 698 -37.52 -51.62 5.87
N GLY A 699 -38.18 -50.84 5.01
CA GLY A 699 -39.54 -50.37 5.28
C GLY A 699 -40.25 -49.75 4.05
N PRO A 700 -41.43 -49.15 4.25
CA PRO A 700 -42.31 -48.68 3.16
C PRO A 700 -41.78 -47.45 2.38
N HIS A 701 -40.67 -46.87 2.84
CA HIS A 701 -39.99 -45.72 2.22
C HIS A 701 -38.81 -46.14 1.33
N THR A 702 -38.40 -47.40 1.38
CA THR A 702 -37.34 -47.96 0.55
C THR A 702 -37.83 -48.18 -0.90
N GLY A 703 -37.01 -47.85 -1.89
CA GLY A 703 -37.31 -47.99 -3.32
C GLY A 703 -38.00 -46.79 -3.97
N LYS A 704 -38.44 -45.79 -3.20
CA LYS A 704 -39.05 -44.54 -3.69
C LYS A 704 -38.00 -43.44 -3.88
N THR A 705 -38.23 -42.52 -4.81
CA THR A 705 -37.32 -41.38 -5.03
C THR A 705 -37.51 -40.27 -3.99
N LEU A 706 -36.47 -39.48 -3.72
CA LEU A 706 -36.56 -38.34 -2.80
C LEU A 706 -37.68 -37.35 -3.19
N ALA A 707 -37.95 -37.17 -4.49
CA ALA A 707 -39.06 -36.35 -4.98
C ALA A 707 -40.44 -36.95 -4.66
N GLN A 708 -40.56 -38.28 -4.65
CA GLN A 708 -41.80 -38.97 -4.26
C GLN A 708 -42.02 -38.94 -2.74
N LEU A 709 -40.93 -38.97 -1.96
CA LEU A 709 -40.99 -39.02 -0.50
C LEU A 709 -41.27 -37.66 0.15
N GLN A 710 -41.06 -36.54 -0.56
CA GLN A 710 -41.32 -35.16 -0.09
C GLN A 710 -40.88 -34.89 1.37
N ILE A 711 -39.72 -35.43 1.77
CA ILE A 711 -39.26 -35.47 3.17
C ILE A 711 -39.28 -34.10 3.85
N ALA A 712 -38.78 -33.07 3.18
CA ALA A 712 -38.77 -31.70 3.71
C ALA A 712 -40.17 -31.14 3.95
N ARG A 713 -41.16 -31.54 3.15
CA ARG A 713 -42.55 -31.11 3.32
C ARG A 713 -43.26 -31.86 4.45
N GLU A 714 -42.95 -33.15 4.62
CA GLU A 714 -43.60 -33.98 5.64
C GLU A 714 -42.97 -33.84 7.03
N THR A 715 -41.67 -33.50 7.10
CA THR A 715 -40.91 -33.52 8.36
C THR A 715 -40.18 -32.22 8.69
N GLY A 716 -40.08 -31.27 7.74
CA GLY A 716 -39.26 -30.06 7.87
C GLY A 716 -37.76 -30.29 7.61
N VAL A 717 -37.31 -31.54 7.60
CA VAL A 717 -35.89 -31.91 7.51
C VAL A 717 -35.38 -31.93 6.07
N ARG A 718 -34.18 -31.37 5.86
CA ARG A 718 -33.49 -31.40 4.56
C ARG A 718 -32.43 -32.50 4.52
N VAL A 719 -32.46 -33.34 3.47
CA VAL A 719 -31.41 -34.33 3.19
C VAL A 719 -30.25 -33.65 2.47
N VAL A 720 -29.04 -33.76 3.02
CA VAL A 720 -27.82 -33.10 2.52
C VAL A 720 -26.84 -34.11 1.92
N GLY A 721 -26.96 -35.39 2.27
CA GLY A 721 -26.15 -36.45 1.67
C GLY A 721 -26.70 -37.86 1.93
N ILE A 722 -26.31 -38.81 1.07
CA ILE A 722 -26.60 -40.24 1.22
C ILE A 722 -25.28 -41.00 1.16
N HIS A 723 -25.06 -41.91 2.10
CA HIS A 723 -23.93 -42.82 2.08
C HIS A 723 -24.41 -44.26 1.89
N ARG A 724 -24.01 -44.88 0.78
CA ARG A 724 -24.42 -46.23 0.33
C ARG A 724 -23.19 -47.05 -0.06
N ASP A 725 -22.98 -48.20 0.57
CA ASP A 725 -21.94 -49.20 0.22
C ASP A 725 -20.59 -48.58 -0.19
N ASN A 726 -20.09 -47.65 0.64
CA ASN A 726 -18.83 -46.91 0.49
C ASN A 726 -18.80 -45.75 -0.52
N THR A 727 -19.92 -45.43 -1.16
CA THR A 727 -20.12 -44.26 -2.02
C THR A 727 -20.81 -43.12 -1.25
N LYS A 728 -20.32 -41.88 -1.38
CA LYS A 728 -20.94 -40.68 -0.78
C LYS A 728 -21.56 -39.81 -1.87
N ILE A 729 -22.87 -39.65 -1.82
CA ILE A 729 -23.63 -38.76 -2.71
C ILE A 729 -23.91 -37.47 -1.92
N ILE A 730 -23.25 -36.38 -2.32
CA ILE A 730 -23.41 -35.06 -1.70
C ILE A 730 -24.46 -34.29 -2.49
N ASN A 731 -25.46 -33.73 -1.81
CA ASN A 731 -26.61 -33.03 -2.40
C ASN A 731 -27.40 -33.89 -3.42
N PRO A 732 -28.11 -34.93 -2.96
CA PRO A 732 -28.83 -35.84 -3.84
C PRO A 732 -30.01 -35.15 -4.53
N ASP A 733 -30.12 -35.30 -5.85
CA ASP A 733 -31.25 -34.80 -6.63
C ASP A 733 -32.52 -35.63 -6.41
N GLY A 734 -33.68 -35.05 -6.71
CA GLY A 734 -35.00 -35.65 -6.47
C GLY A 734 -35.24 -37.02 -7.13
N ASN A 735 -34.44 -37.41 -8.11
CA ASN A 735 -34.54 -38.71 -8.80
C ASN A 735 -33.81 -39.85 -8.08
N GLN A 736 -33.03 -39.56 -7.04
CA GLN A 736 -32.33 -40.59 -6.26
C GLN A 736 -33.31 -41.42 -5.43
N SER A 737 -33.24 -42.75 -5.54
CA SER A 737 -34.06 -43.68 -4.75
C SER A 737 -33.39 -44.04 -3.43
N LEU A 738 -34.19 -44.12 -2.36
CA LEU A 738 -33.74 -44.52 -1.02
C LEU A 738 -33.58 -46.06 -0.97
N GLN A 739 -32.43 -46.57 -0.54
CA GLN A 739 -32.21 -48.02 -0.37
C GLN A 739 -32.09 -48.39 1.11
N SER A 740 -32.39 -49.66 1.43
CA SER A 740 -32.28 -50.15 2.80
C SER A 740 -30.80 -50.23 3.17
N GLY A 741 -30.43 -49.67 4.33
CA GLY A 741 -29.03 -49.56 4.74
C GLY A 741 -28.33 -48.25 4.33
N ASP A 742 -28.99 -47.37 3.58
CA ASP A 742 -28.47 -46.03 3.29
C ASP A 742 -28.32 -45.21 4.59
N ASN A 743 -27.20 -44.49 4.75
CA ASN A 743 -27.04 -43.51 5.82
C ASN A 743 -27.35 -42.11 5.29
N LEU A 744 -28.46 -41.53 5.74
CA LEU A 744 -28.91 -40.20 5.34
C LEU A 744 -28.34 -39.15 6.28
N LEU A 745 -27.62 -38.18 5.71
CA LEU A 745 -27.20 -36.98 6.41
C LEU A 745 -28.29 -35.92 6.29
N VAL A 746 -28.86 -35.52 7.42
CA VAL A 746 -30.03 -34.65 7.46
C VAL A 746 -29.86 -33.46 8.40
N VAL A 747 -30.50 -32.34 8.06
CA VAL A 747 -30.45 -31.07 8.81
C VAL A 747 -31.86 -30.59 9.11
N GLY A 748 -32.11 -30.26 10.38
CA GLY A 748 -33.37 -29.69 10.87
C GLY A 748 -33.29 -29.38 12.37
N THR A 749 -34.30 -28.75 12.93
CA THR A 749 -34.43 -28.50 14.38
C THR A 749 -34.57 -29.82 15.15
N LEU A 750 -34.44 -29.80 16.48
CA LEU A 750 -34.65 -31.00 17.30
C LEU A 750 -36.05 -31.61 17.11
N GLU A 751 -37.06 -30.76 16.93
CA GLU A 751 -38.43 -31.19 16.70
C GLU A 751 -38.63 -31.80 15.30
N GLU A 752 -38.07 -31.15 14.27
CA GLU A 752 -38.05 -31.68 12.90
C GLU A 752 -37.29 -33.01 12.80
N LEU A 753 -36.14 -33.15 13.48
CA LEU A 753 -35.39 -34.42 13.49
C LEU A 753 -36.14 -35.54 14.24
N ARG A 754 -36.97 -35.20 15.24
CA ARG A 754 -37.86 -36.17 15.91
C ARG A 754 -39.03 -36.57 15.02
N SER A 755 -39.61 -35.63 14.27
CA SER A 755 -40.66 -35.92 13.28
C SER A 755 -40.11 -36.82 12.17
N PHE A 756 -38.90 -36.52 11.68
CA PHE A 756 -38.19 -37.30 10.68
C PHE A 756 -37.87 -38.72 11.15
N ARG A 757 -37.44 -38.93 12.39
CA ARG A 757 -37.22 -40.29 12.94
C ARG A 757 -38.50 -41.11 13.03
N ARG A 758 -39.63 -40.48 13.40
CA ARG A 758 -40.95 -41.15 13.41
C ARG A 758 -41.41 -41.51 12.01
N TRP A 759 -41.23 -40.58 11.08
CA TRP A 759 -41.50 -40.78 9.65
C TRP A 759 -40.67 -41.94 9.08
N LEU A 760 -39.35 -41.96 9.32
CA LEU A 760 -38.43 -42.97 8.80
C LEU A 760 -38.76 -44.39 9.28
N ARG A 761 -39.40 -44.52 10.45
CA ARG A 761 -39.76 -45.81 11.07
C ARG A 761 -41.18 -46.29 10.73
N GLY A 762 -41.95 -45.55 9.94
CA GLY A 762 -43.28 -46.01 9.52
C GLY A 762 -44.37 -45.92 10.59
N GLY A 763 -44.33 -44.88 11.44
CA GLY A 763 -45.49 -44.37 12.20
C GLY A 763 -46.24 -45.33 13.12
N GLY A 764 -45.83 -45.40 14.39
CA GLY A 764 -46.69 -45.81 15.50
C GLY A 764 -46.04 -46.78 16.49
N GLU A 765 -45.41 -46.25 17.55
CA GLU A 765 -45.46 -46.77 18.93
C GLU A 765 -44.52 -45.94 19.84
N THR A 766 -45.04 -45.54 21.00
CA THR A 766 -44.35 -44.82 22.08
C THR A 766 -43.58 -45.78 22.98
N ILE A 767 -42.29 -45.52 23.24
CA ILE A 767 -41.44 -46.31 24.14
C ILE A 767 -40.63 -45.34 25.06
N PRO A 768 -40.42 -45.68 26.36
CA PRO A 768 -40.12 -44.74 27.45
C PRO A 768 -38.63 -44.36 27.56
N PRO A 769 -38.24 -43.39 28.44
CA PRO A 769 -36.86 -42.92 28.50
C PRO A 769 -35.93 -44.00 29.08
N PHE A 770 -34.83 -44.27 28.38
CA PHE A 770 -33.70 -45.07 28.88
C PHE A 770 -32.60 -44.15 29.42
N PRO A 771 -31.70 -44.67 30.29
CA PRO A 771 -31.09 -43.96 31.39
C PRO A 771 -29.73 -43.37 30.98
N VAL A 772 -29.30 -42.42 31.79
CA VAL A 772 -27.95 -41.88 31.78
C VAL A 772 -27.00 -42.93 32.35
N SER A 773 -25.91 -43.24 31.63
CA SER A 773 -24.70 -43.80 32.25
C SER A 773 -23.43 -43.51 31.43
N ALA A 774 -22.45 -42.96 32.16
CA ALA A 774 -21.00 -42.80 31.92
C ALA A 774 -20.52 -41.76 30.91
#